data_AF-A0A8T9STN7-F1
#
_entry.id   AF-A0A8T9STN7-F1
#
_cell.length_a   1.000
_cell.length_b   1.000
_cell.length_c   1.000
_cell.angle_alpha   90.00
_cell.angle_beta   90.00
_cell.angle_gamma   90.00
#
_symmetry.space_group_name_H-M   'P 1'
#
loop_
_entity.id
_entity.type
_entity.pdbx_description
1 polymer ?
#
loop_
_entity_poly.entity_id
_entity_poly.type
_entity_poly.pdbx_seq_one_letter_code
_entity_poly.pdbx_strand_id
1 'polypeptide(L)'
;MLTLTTQAQNVEFSKDRFGNDKEGLKAAQRELKEGDEWYDMDPSRYEQALPHYLAAQKFNPDNAQLNLKIGDCYLHSGFKPKALAYLQKAYKLNPDVDPTIHYLLGRGLHLNARWQEAIKEYKAAQPNASSKDKAAWATDIQKKIKECENGQQLMRKPARVFIDNAGDGVNSPYPDYGPVISADESVILFTSRRATSTGGQKDSETGGFFEDIYQSTRLPNGQWSQAINLGTPINTDGHDATVGLAPDGQRLLVYVEDNGGDLHESELHGTEWRKPQKLGSRINSRGHESSASYSPDGRTLYFVTDKEGGLGGRDIYRIQPEGRGPAQNLGPVINTPYGEEGVYLHPDGKTMYFSSEGHNSMGGYDIFKSVYENGQWSKPENLGWPINTPDDDVFFVISASGRHGYYSSFREDGLGSKDIYQITFLGPEKSPMLSQEDQLLASRAQPVKETLLAAALPIATAQVTILKGTVTDDATHQPVEATIEVVDNVLNQTIAAFRANAQSGRYLVSLPSGVNYGIVVRQDGYLFHSENFDVPAGAAYAEVVKDIALKKADLGVKVVLNNIFFDFGKASLRPESTAELERLQKLLAEAPTLRLEISGHTDNVGKADYNQDLSQRRAKAVVDYLTQHGVAANRLTAAGYGDTQPVAPNTTEAGRQLNRRTEFKITGK
;
A
#
# COMPACT_ATOMS: atom_id res chain seq x y z
N MET A 1 -60.22 22.60 -11.89
CA MET A 1 -59.92 22.37 -10.45
C MET A 1 -58.47 22.74 -10.24
N LEU A 2 -58.19 23.86 -9.56
CA LEU A 2 -56.84 24.16 -9.10
C LEU A 2 -56.51 23.19 -7.95
N THR A 3 -55.56 22.31 -8.15
CA THR A 3 -54.90 21.59 -7.06
C THR A 3 -54.09 22.59 -6.25
N LEU A 4 -54.65 23.05 -5.14
CA LEU A 4 -53.93 23.71 -4.06
C LEU A 4 -52.91 22.71 -3.50
N THR A 5 -51.67 22.79 -3.95
CA THR A 5 -50.53 22.22 -3.22
C THR A 5 -50.41 22.97 -1.91
N THR A 6 -50.94 22.40 -0.82
CA THR A 6 -50.68 22.84 0.54
C THR A 6 -49.16 22.84 0.76
N GLN A 7 -48.56 24.02 0.89
CA GLN A 7 -47.17 24.13 1.33
C GLN A 7 -47.06 23.47 2.71
N ALA A 8 -45.99 22.71 2.93
CA ALA A 8 -45.72 22.15 4.26
C ALA A 8 -45.48 23.31 5.22
N GLN A 9 -46.22 23.39 6.32
CA GLN A 9 -46.14 24.50 7.26
C GLN A 9 -45.13 24.18 8.37
N ASN A 10 -44.21 25.09 8.66
CA ASN A 10 -43.33 24.99 9.84
C ASN A 10 -44.15 24.93 11.14
N VAL A 11 -43.84 23.98 12.01
CA VAL A 11 -44.52 23.75 13.29
C VAL A 11 -43.52 23.92 14.45
N GLU A 12 -43.80 24.89 15.31
CA GLU A 12 -43.02 25.15 16.53
C GLU A 12 -43.33 24.15 17.65
N PHE A 13 -42.34 23.87 18.48
CA PHE A 13 -42.49 23.09 19.72
C PHE A 13 -43.22 23.92 20.79
N SER A 14 -44.51 24.19 20.58
CA SER A 14 -45.33 25.01 21.45
C SER A 14 -46.55 24.26 21.99
N LYS A 15 -47.04 24.72 23.14
CA LYS A 15 -48.26 24.19 23.77
C LYS A 15 -49.49 24.40 22.88
N ASP A 16 -49.50 25.42 22.04
CA ASP A 16 -50.61 25.70 21.13
C ASP A 16 -50.72 24.66 20.01
N ARG A 17 -49.61 24.04 19.64
CA ARG A 17 -49.55 22.99 18.61
C ARG A 17 -49.71 21.58 19.18
N PHE A 18 -49.16 21.34 20.37
CA PHE A 18 -49.10 20.00 20.98
C PHE A 18 -49.77 19.91 22.35
N GLY A 19 -50.76 20.76 22.63
CA GLY A 19 -51.42 20.83 23.94
C GLY A 19 -52.11 19.54 24.40
N ASN A 20 -52.40 18.63 23.46
CA ASN A 20 -52.97 17.30 23.72
C ASN A 20 -51.91 16.25 24.12
N ASP A 21 -50.63 16.50 23.86
CA ASP A 21 -49.51 15.63 24.26
C ASP A 21 -48.40 16.44 24.96
N LYS A 22 -48.69 16.82 26.21
CA LYS A 22 -47.81 17.67 27.02
C LYS A 22 -46.52 16.97 27.44
N GLU A 23 -46.59 15.67 27.73
CA GLU A 23 -45.43 14.89 28.15
C GLU A 23 -44.50 14.63 26.96
N GLY A 24 -45.04 14.29 25.78
CA GLY A 24 -44.26 14.18 24.55
C GLY A 24 -43.58 15.50 24.17
N LEU A 25 -44.31 16.63 24.27
CA LEU A 25 -43.74 17.96 24.03
C LEU A 25 -42.59 18.26 24.99
N LYS A 26 -42.77 17.98 26.29
CA LYS A 26 -41.74 18.23 27.31
C LYS A 26 -40.51 17.36 27.09
N ALA A 27 -40.70 16.08 26.74
CA ALA A 27 -39.61 15.17 26.41
C ALA A 27 -38.84 15.67 25.18
N ALA A 28 -39.53 16.02 24.10
CA ALA A 28 -38.87 16.50 22.89
C ALA A 28 -38.13 17.83 23.10
N GLN A 29 -38.68 18.75 23.90
CA GLN A 29 -37.99 19.99 24.28
C GLN A 29 -36.73 19.74 25.12
N ARG A 30 -36.71 18.69 25.94
CA ARG A 30 -35.50 18.29 26.67
C ARG A 30 -34.43 17.78 25.70
N GLU A 31 -34.79 16.90 24.77
CA GLU A 31 -33.86 16.41 23.75
C GLU A 31 -33.31 17.55 22.90
N LEU A 32 -34.15 18.53 22.49
CA LEU A 32 -33.66 19.73 21.80
C LEU A 32 -32.60 20.47 22.61
N LYS A 33 -32.85 20.70 23.89
CA LYS A 33 -31.91 21.39 24.77
C LYS A 33 -30.59 20.61 24.92
N GLU A 34 -30.65 19.30 25.10
CA GLU A 34 -29.46 18.45 25.18
C GLU A 34 -28.67 18.45 23.86
N GLY A 35 -29.37 18.41 22.72
CA GLY A 35 -28.74 18.54 21.40
C GLY A 35 -28.08 19.91 21.21
N ASP A 36 -28.74 20.99 21.63
CA ASP A 36 -28.22 22.37 21.56
C ASP A 36 -26.96 22.53 22.43
N GLU A 37 -26.94 21.93 23.64
CA GLU A 37 -25.77 21.94 24.52
C GLU A 37 -24.52 21.35 23.85
N TRP A 38 -24.67 20.30 23.03
CA TRP A 38 -23.56 19.71 22.25
C TRP A 38 -23.23 20.50 20.97
N TYR A 39 -24.26 20.96 20.27
CA TYR A 39 -24.12 21.67 18.99
C TYR A 39 -23.47 23.05 19.16
N ASP A 40 -23.80 23.76 20.24
CA ASP A 40 -23.30 25.11 20.53
C ASP A 40 -21.95 25.12 21.28
N MET A 41 -21.33 23.96 21.52
CA MET A 41 -19.95 23.88 22.04
C MET A 41 -18.95 24.48 21.05
N ASP A 42 -17.78 24.90 21.56
CA ASP A 42 -16.65 25.34 20.73
C ASP A 42 -15.41 24.45 21.03
N PRO A 43 -15.04 23.52 20.13
CA PRO A 43 -15.71 23.19 18.86
C PRO A 43 -17.02 22.40 19.05
N SER A 44 -17.93 22.49 18.06
CA SER A 44 -19.24 21.81 18.06
C SER A 44 -19.11 20.28 18.07
N ARG A 45 -19.98 19.61 18.84
CA ARG A 45 -20.00 18.14 18.96
C ARG A 45 -21.18 17.52 18.23
N TYR A 46 -21.11 17.53 16.90
CA TYR A 46 -22.22 17.13 16.01
C TYR A 46 -22.68 15.68 16.19
N GLU A 47 -21.76 14.74 16.42
CA GLU A 47 -22.10 13.32 16.58
C GLU A 47 -22.89 13.06 17.86
N GLN A 48 -22.60 13.80 18.93
CA GLN A 48 -23.32 13.76 20.20
C GLN A 48 -24.66 14.48 20.12
N ALA A 49 -24.75 15.59 19.36
CA ALA A 49 -25.99 16.34 19.18
C ALA A 49 -27.04 15.58 18.33
N LEU A 50 -26.59 14.89 17.29
CA LEU A 50 -27.44 14.20 16.31
C LEU A 50 -28.50 13.24 16.93
N PRO A 51 -28.17 12.30 17.85
CA PRO A 51 -29.16 11.38 18.42
C PRO A 51 -30.29 12.11 19.17
N HIS A 52 -29.97 13.20 19.87
CA HIS A 52 -30.97 14.01 20.57
C HIS A 52 -31.90 14.74 19.58
N TYR A 53 -31.34 15.33 18.53
CA TYR A 53 -32.17 15.96 17.49
C TYR A 53 -33.05 14.95 16.75
N LEU A 54 -32.54 13.76 16.44
CA LEU A 54 -33.34 12.69 15.84
C LEU A 54 -34.46 12.21 16.78
N ALA A 55 -34.24 12.19 18.10
CA ALA A 55 -35.28 11.87 19.08
C ALA A 55 -36.39 12.95 19.10
N ALA A 56 -36.02 14.24 19.11
CA ALA A 56 -36.98 15.34 19.01
C ALA A 56 -37.74 15.34 17.66
N GLN A 57 -37.09 14.95 16.57
CA GLN A 57 -37.66 14.94 15.22
C GLN A 57 -38.76 13.89 15.07
N LYS A 58 -38.65 12.75 15.77
CA LYS A 58 -39.72 11.73 15.82
C LYS A 58 -41.03 12.29 16.37
N PHE A 59 -40.95 13.27 17.28
CA PHE A 59 -42.12 13.93 17.85
C PHE A 59 -42.68 15.02 16.91
N ASN A 60 -41.80 15.86 16.36
CA ASN A 60 -42.20 16.94 15.45
C ASN A 60 -41.27 16.99 14.22
N PRO A 61 -41.61 16.25 13.15
CA PRO A 61 -40.81 16.22 11.93
C PRO A 61 -40.96 17.47 11.06
N ASP A 62 -41.94 18.34 11.37
CA ASP A 62 -42.28 19.54 10.59
C ASP A 62 -41.72 20.83 11.19
N ASN A 63 -40.61 20.76 11.94
CA ASN A 63 -39.87 21.93 12.40
C ASN A 63 -38.66 22.22 11.50
N ALA A 64 -38.61 23.41 10.90
CA ALA A 64 -37.59 23.79 9.94
C ALA A 64 -36.19 23.88 10.59
N GLN A 65 -36.08 24.51 11.75
CA GLN A 65 -34.80 24.69 12.46
C GLN A 65 -34.20 23.35 12.90
N LEU A 66 -35.03 22.44 13.40
CA LEU A 66 -34.59 21.11 13.81
C LEU A 66 -34.07 20.31 12.60
N ASN A 67 -34.79 20.31 11.48
CA ASN A 67 -34.33 19.63 10.27
C ASN A 67 -33.03 20.25 9.72
N LEU A 68 -32.87 21.58 9.82
CA LEU A 68 -31.62 22.26 9.47
C LEU A 68 -30.46 21.74 10.33
N LYS A 69 -30.62 21.75 11.65
CA LYS A 69 -29.61 21.28 12.61
C LYS A 69 -29.25 19.81 12.40
N ILE A 70 -30.23 18.94 12.12
CA ILE A 70 -29.97 17.53 11.78
C ILE A 70 -29.18 17.41 10.48
N GLY A 71 -29.57 18.18 9.46
CA GLY A 71 -28.86 18.22 8.18
C GLY A 71 -27.40 18.63 8.35
N ASP A 72 -27.15 19.66 9.14
CA ASP A 72 -25.81 20.16 9.44
C ASP A 72 -24.99 19.18 10.28
N CYS A 73 -25.59 18.55 11.30
CA CYS A 73 -24.98 17.44 12.03
C CYS A 73 -24.56 16.31 11.09
N TYR A 74 -25.41 15.93 10.13
CA TYR A 74 -25.05 14.90 9.16
C TYR A 74 -23.87 15.31 8.29
N LEU A 75 -23.82 16.56 7.80
CA LEU A 75 -22.69 17.07 6.99
C LEU A 75 -21.33 16.99 7.69
N HIS A 76 -21.33 16.96 9.03
CA HIS A 76 -20.15 16.84 9.89
C HIS A 76 -20.01 15.46 10.56
N SER A 77 -20.81 14.48 10.13
CA SER A 77 -20.74 13.10 10.61
C SER A 77 -20.13 12.19 9.55
N GLY A 78 -19.86 10.93 9.89
CA GLY A 78 -19.51 9.95 8.87
C GLY A 78 -20.64 9.61 7.88
N PHE A 79 -21.89 10.04 8.10
CA PHE A 79 -23.03 9.74 7.19
C PHE A 79 -23.49 10.97 6.39
N LYS A 80 -22.55 11.74 5.84
CA LYS A 80 -22.78 13.05 5.20
C LYS A 80 -23.90 13.06 4.14
N PRO A 81 -24.03 12.06 3.25
CA PRO A 81 -25.08 12.07 2.23
C PRO A 81 -26.52 12.14 2.78
N LYS A 82 -26.76 11.66 4.02
CA LYS A 82 -28.09 11.71 4.66
C LYS A 82 -28.56 13.14 4.93
N ALA A 83 -27.66 14.11 4.98
CA ALA A 83 -27.98 15.52 5.23
C ALA A 83 -29.03 16.07 4.25
N LEU A 84 -28.94 15.67 2.97
CA LEU A 84 -29.73 16.27 1.89
C LEU A 84 -31.24 16.21 2.16
N ALA A 85 -31.75 15.07 2.62
CA ALA A 85 -33.18 14.88 2.87
C ALA A 85 -33.71 15.84 3.94
N TYR A 86 -32.94 16.05 5.01
CA TYR A 86 -33.29 16.96 6.11
C TYR A 86 -33.18 18.43 5.69
N LEU A 87 -32.13 18.80 4.97
CA LEU A 87 -31.95 20.16 4.47
C LEU A 87 -33.05 20.56 3.47
N GLN A 88 -33.44 19.65 2.56
CA GLN A 88 -34.57 19.87 1.66
C GLN A 88 -35.89 20.03 2.41
N LYS A 89 -36.09 19.24 3.48
CA LYS A 89 -37.26 19.37 4.35
C LYS A 89 -37.27 20.71 5.07
N ALA A 90 -36.14 21.15 5.63
CA ALA A 90 -36.01 22.45 6.29
C ALA A 90 -36.37 23.60 5.35
N TYR A 91 -35.77 23.64 4.15
CA TYR A 91 -36.04 24.66 3.14
C TYR A 91 -37.51 24.66 2.68
N LYS A 92 -38.13 23.47 2.51
CA LYS A 92 -39.54 23.36 2.13
C LYS A 92 -40.49 23.90 3.19
N LEU A 93 -40.16 23.75 4.48
CA LEU A 93 -40.97 24.23 5.60
C LEU A 93 -40.81 25.74 5.81
N ASN A 94 -39.59 26.25 5.67
CA ASN A 94 -39.26 27.66 5.77
C ASN A 94 -38.02 27.99 4.91
N PRO A 95 -38.19 28.62 3.73
CA PRO A 95 -37.07 29.03 2.88
C PRO A 95 -36.11 30.03 3.55
N ASP A 96 -36.59 30.78 4.55
CA ASP A 96 -35.83 31.78 5.30
C ASP A 96 -35.36 31.26 6.66
N VAL A 97 -35.29 29.93 6.84
CA VAL A 97 -34.90 29.29 8.13
C VAL A 97 -33.53 29.72 8.61
N ASP A 98 -32.56 29.82 7.69
CA ASP A 98 -31.19 30.21 7.99
C ASP A 98 -30.54 30.83 6.75
N PRO A 99 -29.75 31.91 6.88
CA PRO A 99 -29.06 32.54 5.74
C PRO A 99 -28.13 31.60 4.95
N THR A 100 -27.64 30.52 5.58
CA THR A 100 -26.73 29.54 4.98
C THR A 100 -27.44 28.38 4.28
N ILE A 101 -28.78 28.32 4.29
CA ILE A 101 -29.54 27.17 3.79
C ILE A 101 -29.17 26.76 2.36
N HIS A 102 -28.96 27.72 1.46
CA HIS A 102 -28.56 27.44 0.07
C HIS A 102 -27.15 26.83 -0.01
N TYR A 103 -26.23 27.26 0.85
CA TYR A 103 -24.90 26.65 0.92
C TYR A 103 -24.96 25.22 1.44
N LEU A 104 -25.71 24.98 2.53
CA LEU A 104 -25.89 23.65 3.10
C LEU A 104 -26.61 22.71 2.11
N LEU A 105 -27.63 23.18 1.40
CA LEU A 105 -28.28 22.42 0.32
C LEU A 105 -27.29 22.11 -0.81
N GLY A 106 -26.46 23.07 -1.21
CA GLY A 106 -25.37 22.86 -2.17
C GLY A 106 -24.44 21.72 -1.72
N ARG A 107 -23.99 21.75 -0.47
CA ARG A 107 -23.17 20.69 0.15
C ARG A 107 -23.87 19.33 0.10
N GLY A 108 -25.13 19.25 0.54
CA GLY A 108 -25.89 18.00 0.52
C GLY A 108 -26.10 17.45 -0.89
N LEU A 109 -26.41 18.31 -1.86
CA LEU A 109 -26.59 17.91 -3.27
C LEU A 109 -25.28 17.45 -3.89
N HIS A 110 -24.17 18.15 -3.60
CA HIS A 110 -22.82 17.82 -4.05
C HIS A 110 -22.41 16.43 -3.56
N LEU A 111 -22.55 16.16 -2.25
CA LEU A 111 -22.24 14.86 -1.65
C LEU A 111 -23.07 13.70 -2.23
N ASN A 112 -24.24 14.00 -2.80
CA ASN A 112 -25.10 13.04 -3.49
C ASN A 112 -24.88 13.01 -5.02
N ALA A 113 -23.76 13.57 -5.51
CA ALA A 113 -23.42 13.70 -6.93
C ALA A 113 -24.52 14.38 -7.79
N ARG A 114 -25.37 15.23 -7.20
CA ARG A 114 -26.40 16.02 -7.89
C ARG A 114 -25.82 17.35 -8.38
N TRP A 115 -24.81 17.25 -9.23
CA TRP A 115 -23.89 18.33 -9.59
C TRP A 115 -24.55 19.63 -10.06
N GLN A 116 -25.49 19.56 -11.01
CA GLN A 116 -26.12 20.76 -11.57
C GLN A 116 -26.98 21.49 -10.54
N GLU A 117 -27.66 20.73 -9.69
CA GLU A 117 -28.48 21.30 -8.61
C GLU A 117 -27.58 21.89 -7.52
N ALA A 118 -26.50 21.20 -7.16
CA ALA A 118 -25.50 21.74 -6.23
C ALA A 118 -24.93 23.08 -6.71
N ILE A 119 -24.50 23.17 -7.98
CA ILE A 119 -24.01 24.42 -8.59
C ILE A 119 -25.06 25.53 -8.51
N LYS A 120 -26.34 25.21 -8.72
CA LYS A 120 -27.43 26.18 -8.62
C LYS A 120 -27.57 26.70 -7.19
N GLU A 121 -27.55 25.83 -6.20
CA GLU A 121 -27.67 26.22 -4.79
C GLU A 121 -26.45 27.01 -4.31
N TYR A 122 -25.23 26.61 -4.68
CA TYR A 122 -24.01 27.38 -4.38
C TYR A 122 -24.03 28.79 -5.00
N LYS A 123 -24.60 28.96 -6.19
CA LYS A 123 -24.78 30.30 -6.80
C LYS A 123 -25.86 31.14 -6.12
N ALA A 124 -26.85 30.49 -5.51
CA ALA A 124 -27.91 31.15 -4.76
C ALA A 124 -27.49 31.51 -3.33
N ALA A 125 -26.48 30.83 -2.78
CA ALA A 125 -25.92 31.12 -1.47
C ALA A 125 -25.37 32.55 -1.41
N GLN A 126 -25.95 33.37 -0.55
CA GLN A 126 -25.44 34.70 -0.26
C GLN A 126 -24.35 34.59 0.83
N PRO A 127 -23.20 35.27 0.68
CA PRO A 127 -22.21 35.33 1.75
C PRO A 127 -22.85 35.93 3.00
N ASN A 128 -22.66 35.27 4.14
CA ASN A 128 -23.21 35.76 5.41
C ASN A 128 -22.77 37.22 5.64
N ALA A 129 -23.74 38.13 5.62
CA ALA A 129 -23.48 39.57 5.52
C ALA A 129 -22.74 40.15 6.74
N SER A 130 -22.69 39.41 7.86
CA SER A 130 -22.08 39.78 9.14
C SER A 130 -20.66 39.22 9.39
N SER A 131 -20.14 38.29 8.57
CA SER A 131 -18.82 37.70 8.82
C SER A 131 -17.67 38.60 8.35
N LYS A 132 -16.56 38.65 9.11
CA LYS A 132 -15.28 39.24 8.67
C LYS A 132 -14.67 38.49 7.47
N ASP A 133 -15.23 37.32 7.13
CA ASP A 133 -14.67 36.31 6.23
C ASP A 133 -15.37 36.19 4.87
N LYS A 134 -16.09 37.23 4.42
CA LYS A 134 -16.82 37.22 3.14
C LYS A 134 -15.99 36.74 1.94
N ALA A 135 -14.70 37.12 1.91
CA ALA A 135 -13.78 36.72 0.86
C ALA A 135 -13.41 35.22 0.92
N ALA A 136 -13.26 34.67 2.13
CA ALA A 136 -13.02 33.23 2.32
C ALA A 136 -14.24 32.43 1.89
N TRP A 137 -15.45 32.90 2.24
CA TRP A 137 -16.70 32.25 1.86
C TRP A 137 -16.94 32.25 0.35
N ALA A 138 -16.66 33.39 -0.32
CA ALA A 138 -16.74 33.47 -1.78
C ALA A 138 -15.75 32.52 -2.46
N THR A 139 -14.53 32.41 -1.91
CA THR A 139 -13.50 31.49 -2.40
C THR A 139 -13.95 30.03 -2.24
N ASP A 140 -14.51 29.66 -1.09
CA ASP A 140 -15.03 28.31 -0.85
C ASP A 140 -16.18 27.95 -1.79
N ILE A 141 -17.18 28.82 -1.96
CA ILE A 141 -18.27 28.60 -2.93
C ILE A 141 -17.72 28.38 -4.34
N GLN A 142 -16.76 29.19 -4.75
CA GLN A 142 -16.15 29.04 -6.08
C GLN A 142 -15.41 27.70 -6.20
N LYS A 143 -14.70 27.26 -5.15
CA LYS A 143 -14.07 25.94 -5.08
C LYS A 143 -15.13 24.83 -5.20
N LYS A 144 -16.24 24.90 -4.45
CA LYS A 144 -17.32 23.90 -4.50
C LYS A 144 -18.02 23.82 -5.85
N ILE A 145 -18.25 24.95 -6.52
CA ILE A 145 -18.75 24.97 -7.90
C ILE A 145 -17.74 24.29 -8.83
N LYS A 146 -16.45 24.57 -8.67
CA LYS A 146 -15.40 23.98 -9.50
C LYS A 146 -15.27 22.47 -9.31
N GLU A 147 -15.35 22.00 -8.07
CA GLU A 147 -15.41 20.58 -7.70
C GLU A 147 -16.59 19.89 -8.38
N CYS A 148 -17.78 20.51 -8.36
CA CYS A 148 -18.95 19.98 -9.07
C CYS A 148 -18.74 19.87 -10.59
N GLU A 149 -18.11 20.88 -11.21
CA GLU A 149 -17.76 20.84 -12.64
C GLU A 149 -16.74 19.73 -12.95
N ASN A 150 -15.75 19.53 -12.07
CA ASN A 150 -14.77 18.45 -12.20
C ASN A 150 -15.45 17.08 -12.08
N GLY A 151 -16.34 16.90 -11.10
CA GLY A 151 -17.14 15.69 -10.91
C GLY A 151 -17.96 15.33 -12.16
N GLN A 152 -18.61 16.31 -12.78
CA GLN A 152 -19.32 16.11 -14.05
C GLN A 152 -18.41 15.64 -15.18
N GLN A 153 -17.17 16.13 -15.25
CA GLN A 153 -16.22 15.72 -16.29
C GLN A 153 -15.71 14.31 -16.03
N LEU A 154 -15.34 13.99 -14.79
CA LEU A 154 -14.81 12.69 -14.39
C LEU A 154 -15.85 11.57 -14.56
N MET A 155 -17.13 11.84 -14.29
CA MET A 155 -18.21 10.87 -14.52
C MET A 155 -18.52 10.57 -15.99
N ARG A 156 -18.05 11.40 -16.95
CA ARG A 156 -18.28 11.12 -18.39
C ARG A 156 -17.47 9.95 -18.90
N LYS A 157 -16.35 9.63 -18.25
CA LYS A 157 -15.48 8.51 -18.61
C LYS A 157 -15.05 7.78 -17.34
N PRO A 158 -15.93 6.93 -16.77
CA PRO A 158 -15.62 6.21 -15.55
C PRO A 158 -14.36 5.34 -15.68
N ALA A 159 -13.61 5.23 -14.60
CA ALA A 159 -12.52 4.29 -14.44
C ALA A 159 -13.04 2.85 -14.58
N ARG A 160 -12.26 2.00 -15.24
CA ARG A 160 -12.62 0.59 -15.47
C ARG A 160 -12.17 -0.25 -14.28
N VAL A 161 -12.98 -0.23 -13.24
CA VAL A 161 -12.71 -0.93 -11.97
C VAL A 161 -13.96 -1.61 -11.43
N PHE A 162 -13.77 -2.64 -10.61
CA PHE A 162 -14.75 -3.02 -9.60
C PHE A 162 -14.32 -2.43 -8.26
N ILE A 163 -15.28 -2.02 -7.45
CA ILE A 163 -15.05 -1.52 -6.10
C ILE A 163 -15.94 -2.35 -5.20
N ASP A 164 -15.31 -3.11 -4.33
CA ASP A 164 -15.97 -4.03 -3.41
C ASP A 164 -15.59 -3.64 -1.98
N ASN A 165 -16.52 -3.73 -1.03
CA ASN A 165 -16.18 -3.63 0.38
C ASN A 165 -15.17 -4.74 0.74
N ALA A 166 -14.15 -4.44 1.56
CA ALA A 166 -13.10 -5.41 1.89
C ALA A 166 -13.60 -6.62 2.74
N GLY A 167 -14.86 -6.61 3.15
CA GLY A 167 -15.53 -7.71 3.86
C GLY A 167 -15.35 -7.64 5.38
N ASP A 168 -16.06 -8.48 6.11
CA ASP A 168 -16.10 -8.53 7.59
C ASP A 168 -14.79 -9.05 8.24
N GLY A 169 -13.92 -9.67 7.44
CA GLY A 169 -12.54 -9.97 7.83
C GLY A 169 -11.69 -8.71 8.01
N VAL A 170 -12.05 -7.60 7.36
CA VAL A 170 -11.32 -6.31 7.43
C VAL A 170 -12.18 -5.20 8.04
N ASN A 171 -13.44 -5.05 7.64
CA ASN A 171 -14.35 -4.00 8.12
C ASN A 171 -15.25 -4.47 9.26
N SER A 172 -15.88 -3.53 9.95
CA SER A 172 -16.79 -3.73 11.08
C SER A 172 -17.86 -2.65 11.12
N PRO A 173 -18.81 -2.71 12.06
CA PRO A 173 -19.74 -1.60 12.30
C PRO A 173 -19.09 -0.32 12.84
N TYR A 174 -17.77 -0.32 13.09
CA TYR A 174 -16.99 0.82 13.57
C TYR A 174 -16.17 1.43 12.42
N PRO A 175 -15.61 2.63 12.59
CA PRO A 175 -14.64 3.17 11.63
C PRO A 175 -13.43 2.25 11.44
N ASP A 176 -13.16 1.86 10.19
CA ASP A 176 -12.02 1.07 9.72
C ASP A 176 -11.35 1.82 8.54
N TYR A 177 -10.07 2.16 8.65
CA TYR A 177 -9.39 3.03 7.67
C TYR A 177 -7.86 2.92 7.72
N GLY A 178 -7.19 3.66 6.84
CA GLY A 178 -5.73 3.70 6.75
C GLY A 178 -5.10 2.37 6.33
N PRO A 179 -5.61 1.66 5.30
CA PRO A 179 -5.06 0.36 4.94
C PRO A 179 -3.62 0.49 4.44
N VAL A 180 -2.77 -0.44 4.86
CA VAL A 180 -1.43 -0.67 4.31
C VAL A 180 -1.28 -2.16 3.99
N ILE A 181 -0.59 -2.49 2.90
CA ILE A 181 -0.46 -3.87 2.42
C ILE A 181 0.99 -4.24 2.13
N SER A 182 1.33 -5.52 2.25
CA SER A 182 2.59 -6.04 1.70
C SER A 182 2.54 -5.98 0.16
N ALA A 183 3.70 -5.91 -0.50
CA ALA A 183 3.77 -5.78 -1.95
C ALA A 183 3.10 -6.93 -2.71
N ASP A 184 3.08 -8.13 -2.12
CA ASP A 184 2.40 -9.33 -2.63
C ASP A 184 0.95 -9.48 -2.14
N GLU A 185 0.41 -8.49 -1.44
CA GLU A 185 -0.98 -8.47 -0.95
C GLU A 185 -1.32 -9.63 0.01
N SER A 186 -0.31 -10.25 0.65
CA SER A 186 -0.51 -11.36 1.58
C SER A 186 -0.90 -10.91 2.99
N VAL A 187 -0.63 -9.66 3.35
CA VAL A 187 -1.01 -9.04 4.63
C VAL A 187 -1.62 -7.67 4.38
N ILE A 188 -2.67 -7.33 5.12
CA ILE A 188 -3.21 -5.97 5.27
C ILE A 188 -3.17 -5.59 6.75
N LEU A 189 -2.72 -4.37 7.04
CA LEU A 189 -2.86 -3.73 8.34
C LEU A 189 -3.70 -2.48 8.18
N PHE A 190 -4.45 -2.11 9.21
CA PHE A 190 -5.33 -0.95 9.18
C PHE A 190 -5.65 -0.45 10.59
N THR A 191 -6.06 0.81 10.67
CA THR A 191 -6.57 1.43 11.89
C THR A 191 -8.04 1.10 12.07
N SER A 192 -8.44 0.80 13.30
CA SER A 192 -9.84 0.59 13.64
C SER A 192 -10.20 1.11 15.02
N ARG A 193 -11.45 1.56 15.17
CA ARG A 193 -12.02 2.04 16.44
C ARG A 193 -13.04 1.05 17.03
N ARG A 194 -12.75 -0.26 16.93
CA ARG A 194 -13.64 -1.32 17.45
C ARG A 194 -13.64 -1.35 18.97
N ALA A 195 -14.69 -1.94 19.54
CA ALA A 195 -14.78 -2.22 20.97
C ALA A 195 -13.70 -3.18 21.51
N THR A 196 -12.95 -3.85 20.63
CA THR A 196 -11.81 -4.70 20.96
C THR A 196 -10.47 -3.94 20.98
N SER A 197 -10.49 -2.60 21.02
CA SER A 197 -9.29 -1.78 21.16
C SER A 197 -8.54 -2.10 22.45
N THR A 198 -7.23 -1.89 22.43
CA THR A 198 -6.36 -2.02 23.59
C THR A 198 -6.78 -0.99 24.64
N GLY A 199 -6.72 -1.38 25.92
CA GLY A 199 -7.28 -0.60 27.02
C GLY A 199 -8.81 -0.53 27.11
N GLY A 200 -9.54 -0.75 26.00
CA GLY A 200 -11.01 -0.71 25.93
C GLY A 200 -11.64 0.64 26.28
N GLN A 201 -10.84 1.71 26.28
CA GLN A 201 -11.26 3.06 26.63
C GLN A 201 -11.87 3.78 25.44
N LYS A 202 -12.64 4.82 25.75
CA LYS A 202 -13.24 5.71 24.77
C LYS A 202 -12.63 7.09 24.90
N ASP A 203 -12.34 7.68 23.75
CA ASP A 203 -11.97 9.07 23.65
C ASP A 203 -13.14 9.93 24.15
N SER A 204 -12.85 10.81 25.11
CA SER A 204 -13.84 11.71 25.72
C SER A 204 -14.30 12.84 24.80
N GLU A 205 -13.54 13.14 23.74
CA GLU A 205 -13.86 14.17 22.75
C GLU A 205 -14.85 13.62 21.72
N THR A 206 -14.54 12.47 21.12
CA THR A 206 -15.37 11.86 20.07
C THR A 206 -16.40 10.86 20.58
N GLY A 207 -16.21 10.28 21.77
CA GLY A 207 -17.06 9.21 22.32
C GLY A 207 -16.87 7.83 21.69
N GLY A 208 -15.98 7.71 20.69
CA GLY A 208 -15.56 6.45 20.07
C GLY A 208 -14.45 5.75 20.86
N PHE A 209 -14.19 4.47 20.56
CA PHE A 209 -13.02 3.78 21.11
C PHE A 209 -11.73 4.40 20.58
N PHE A 210 -10.62 4.27 21.32
CA PHE A 210 -9.32 4.66 20.80
C PHE A 210 -8.96 3.89 19.52
N GLU A 211 -8.16 4.52 18.67
CA GLU A 211 -7.63 3.92 17.46
C GLU A 211 -6.60 2.86 17.81
N ASP A 212 -6.74 1.69 17.19
CA ASP A 212 -5.79 0.59 17.30
C ASP A 212 -5.44 0.04 15.93
N ILE A 213 -4.26 -0.55 15.80
CA ILE A 213 -3.82 -1.25 14.60
C ILE A 213 -4.27 -2.71 14.63
N TYR A 214 -4.92 -3.13 13.56
CA TYR A 214 -5.36 -4.48 13.30
C TYR A 214 -4.66 -5.05 12.07
N GLN A 215 -4.56 -6.37 12.03
CA GLN A 215 -3.95 -7.12 10.91
C GLN A 215 -4.90 -8.21 10.42
N SER A 216 -4.97 -8.38 9.10
CA SER A 216 -5.57 -9.53 8.45
C SER A 216 -4.60 -10.13 7.42
N THR A 217 -4.75 -11.42 7.15
CA THR A 217 -3.92 -12.17 6.21
C THR A 217 -4.74 -12.71 5.07
N ARG A 218 -4.17 -12.74 3.88
CA ARG A 218 -4.85 -13.25 2.70
C ARG A 218 -4.92 -14.78 2.74
N LEU A 219 -6.13 -15.31 2.70
CA LEU A 219 -6.39 -16.74 2.68
C LEU A 219 -6.26 -17.31 1.25
N PRO A 220 -6.02 -18.63 1.09
CA PRO A 220 -5.91 -19.27 -0.23
C PRO A 220 -7.14 -19.13 -1.12
N ASN A 221 -8.32 -18.90 -0.54
CA ASN A 221 -9.56 -18.66 -1.27
C ASN A 221 -9.69 -17.20 -1.77
N GLY A 222 -8.70 -16.35 -1.52
CA GLY A 222 -8.68 -14.95 -1.90
C GLY A 222 -9.46 -14.02 -0.97
N GLN A 223 -9.95 -14.49 0.17
CA GLN A 223 -10.57 -13.64 1.20
C GLN A 223 -9.56 -13.20 2.25
N TRP A 224 -9.87 -12.14 2.97
CA TRP A 224 -9.15 -11.73 4.17
C TRP A 224 -9.56 -12.62 5.35
N SER A 225 -8.60 -13.00 6.20
CA SER A 225 -8.87 -13.66 7.47
C SER A 225 -9.50 -12.70 8.46
N GLN A 226 -9.99 -13.21 9.60
CA GLN A 226 -10.54 -12.34 10.62
C GLN A 226 -9.46 -11.42 11.19
N ALA A 227 -9.73 -10.12 11.23
CA ALA A 227 -8.83 -9.12 11.79
C ALA A 227 -8.43 -9.46 13.24
N ILE A 228 -7.14 -9.38 13.50
CA ILE A 228 -6.52 -9.56 14.82
C ILE A 228 -5.95 -8.22 15.27
N ASN A 229 -6.31 -7.79 16.47
CA ASN A 229 -5.70 -6.62 17.12
C ASN A 229 -4.22 -6.93 17.41
N LEU A 230 -3.29 -6.06 17.01
CA LEU A 230 -1.86 -6.28 17.25
C LEU A 230 -1.47 -6.21 18.73
N GLY A 231 -2.25 -5.50 19.55
CA GLY A 231 -2.03 -5.32 20.98
C GLY A 231 -0.65 -4.74 21.32
N THR A 232 -0.24 -4.89 22.57
CA THR A 232 1.09 -4.46 23.01
C THR A 232 2.19 -5.32 22.36
N PRO A 233 3.33 -4.73 21.93
CA PRO A 233 3.77 -3.37 22.22
C PRO A 233 3.41 -2.35 21.12
N ILE A 234 2.60 -2.72 20.12
CA ILE A 234 2.25 -1.84 19.00
C ILE A 234 1.17 -0.85 19.43
N ASN A 235 0.05 -1.37 19.95
CA ASN A 235 -1.03 -0.55 20.46
C ASN A 235 -0.78 -0.25 21.95
N THR A 236 -1.07 0.99 22.32
CA THR A 236 -1.07 1.56 23.65
C THR A 236 -2.51 1.65 24.18
N ASP A 237 -2.73 2.37 25.27
CA ASP A 237 -4.08 2.66 25.77
C ASP A 237 -4.68 3.95 25.16
N GLY A 238 -3.97 4.61 24.23
CA GLY A 238 -4.37 5.85 23.54
C GLY A 238 -4.55 5.63 22.02
N HIS A 239 -4.47 6.71 21.23
CA HIS A 239 -4.60 6.62 19.77
C HIS A 239 -3.34 6.06 19.09
N ASP A 240 -3.48 4.92 18.42
CA ASP A 240 -2.46 4.29 17.58
C ASP A 240 -2.99 3.95 16.19
N ALA A 241 -2.30 4.40 15.14
CA ALA A 241 -2.80 4.29 13.77
C ALA A 241 -1.73 3.81 12.79
N THR A 242 -2.16 3.08 11.76
CA THR A 242 -1.31 2.69 10.64
C THR A 242 -0.94 3.91 9.80
N VAL A 243 0.34 4.01 9.44
CA VAL A 243 0.87 5.11 8.64
C VAL A 243 1.43 4.61 7.32
N GLY A 244 2.24 3.54 7.36
CA GLY A 244 2.89 2.99 6.18
C GLY A 244 3.50 1.63 6.45
N LEU A 245 3.56 0.76 5.44
CA LEU A 245 4.23 -0.54 5.54
C LEU A 245 5.31 -0.62 4.46
N ALA A 246 6.50 -1.07 4.84
CA ALA A 246 7.54 -1.36 3.86
C ALA A 246 7.08 -2.47 2.90
N PRO A 247 7.52 -2.46 1.62
CA PRO A 247 7.06 -3.45 0.64
C PRO A 247 7.21 -4.91 1.07
N ASP A 248 8.23 -5.22 1.87
CA ASP A 248 8.52 -6.55 2.40
C ASP A 248 7.60 -7.00 3.55
N GLY A 249 6.77 -6.09 4.08
CA GLY A 249 5.87 -6.34 5.21
C GLY A 249 6.57 -6.47 6.57
N GLN A 250 7.86 -6.13 6.67
CA GLN A 250 8.65 -6.33 7.90
C GLN A 250 8.94 -5.04 8.68
N ARG A 251 8.65 -3.87 8.12
CA ARG A 251 8.74 -2.58 8.82
C ARG A 251 7.43 -1.81 8.70
N LEU A 252 6.92 -1.37 9.84
CA LEU A 252 5.66 -0.67 9.98
C LEU A 252 5.91 0.72 10.56
N LEU A 253 5.43 1.74 9.87
CA LEU A 253 5.27 3.08 10.39
C LEU A 253 3.94 3.17 11.09
N VAL A 254 3.96 3.71 12.31
CA VAL A 254 2.79 3.91 13.14
C VAL A 254 2.76 5.32 13.67
N TYR A 255 1.57 5.88 13.81
CA TYR A 255 1.32 7.04 14.64
C TYR A 255 1.06 6.53 16.05
N VAL A 256 1.69 7.17 17.05
CA VAL A 256 1.47 6.88 18.47
C VAL A 256 1.20 8.20 19.17
N GLU A 257 0.11 8.26 19.93
CA GLU A 257 -0.23 9.40 20.78
C GLU A 257 0.72 9.50 21.99
N ASP A 258 1.93 10.02 21.77
CA ASP A 258 2.88 10.45 22.80
C ASP A 258 3.16 11.95 22.64
N ASN A 259 2.81 12.79 23.62
CA ASN A 259 3.06 14.24 23.62
C ASN A 259 2.52 15.03 22.40
N GLY A 260 1.34 14.67 21.88
CA GLY A 260 0.71 15.34 20.73
C GLY A 260 0.71 14.51 19.44
N GLY A 261 1.33 13.32 19.47
CA GLY A 261 1.33 12.37 18.37
C GLY A 261 2.59 12.44 17.53
N ASP A 262 3.29 11.32 17.39
CA ASP A 262 4.52 11.24 16.61
C ASP A 262 4.57 9.99 15.75
N LEU A 263 5.28 10.07 14.63
CA LEU A 263 5.60 8.91 13.82
C LEU A 263 6.70 8.06 14.49
N HIS A 264 6.43 6.76 14.55
CA HIS A 264 7.32 5.73 15.05
C HIS A 264 7.50 4.63 14.00
N GLU A 265 8.58 3.86 14.12
CA GLU A 265 8.85 2.68 13.29
C GLU A 265 8.94 1.42 14.17
N SER A 266 8.28 0.35 13.75
CA SER A 266 8.38 -0.98 14.35
C SER A 266 8.89 -1.99 13.33
N GLU A 267 9.69 -2.94 13.80
CA GLU A 267 10.21 -4.05 12.99
C GLU A 267 9.57 -5.37 13.41
N LEU A 268 9.23 -6.21 12.43
CA LEU A 268 8.71 -7.55 12.64
C LEU A 268 9.87 -8.53 12.83
N HIS A 269 10.05 -9.04 14.06
CA HIS A 269 11.04 -10.08 14.34
C HIS A 269 10.31 -11.41 14.53
N GLY A 270 10.24 -12.17 13.45
CA GLY A 270 9.48 -13.41 13.47
C GLY A 270 7.99 -13.19 13.30
N THR A 271 7.23 -13.54 14.33
CA THR A 271 5.78 -13.30 14.38
C THR A 271 5.43 -12.12 15.28
N GLU A 272 6.42 -11.48 15.91
CA GLU A 272 6.21 -10.43 16.90
C GLU A 272 6.75 -9.09 16.39
N TRP A 273 5.89 -8.08 16.40
CA TRP A 273 6.30 -6.71 16.19
C TRP A 273 7.04 -6.18 17.42
N ARG A 274 8.17 -5.51 17.21
CA ARG A 274 8.94 -4.87 18.29
C ARG A 274 8.24 -3.59 18.75
N LYS A 275 8.59 -3.10 19.94
CA LYS A 275 8.10 -1.81 20.42
C LYS A 275 8.45 -0.70 19.40
N PRO A 276 7.49 0.10 18.93
CA PRO A 276 7.76 1.20 18.02
C PRO A 276 8.80 2.18 18.58
N GLN A 277 9.73 2.61 17.73
CA GLN A 277 10.77 3.58 18.04
C GLN A 277 10.47 4.91 17.38
N LYS A 278 10.52 5.99 18.16
CA LYS A 278 10.20 7.34 17.69
C LYS A 278 11.17 7.77 16.59
N LEU A 279 10.63 8.27 15.48
CA LEU A 279 11.45 8.83 14.40
C LEU A 279 12.10 10.16 14.82
N GLY A 280 13.20 10.49 14.15
CA GLY A 280 13.98 11.68 14.48
C GLY A 280 13.23 13.00 14.24
N SER A 281 13.68 14.07 14.90
CA SER A 281 13.08 15.42 14.87
C SER A 281 13.09 16.15 13.52
N ARG A 282 13.60 15.51 12.47
CA ARG A 282 13.51 16.02 11.09
C ARG A 282 12.26 15.54 10.36
N ILE A 283 11.61 14.52 10.92
CA ILE A 283 10.33 13.99 10.49
C ILE A 283 9.29 14.50 11.48
N ASN A 284 9.43 14.09 12.74
CA ASN A 284 8.58 14.53 13.84
C ASN A 284 8.84 15.99 14.18
N SER A 285 7.86 16.83 13.88
CA SER A 285 7.96 18.29 14.02
C SER A 285 7.01 18.80 15.10
N ARG A 286 6.69 20.10 15.08
CA ARG A 286 5.57 20.63 15.89
C ARG A 286 4.24 20.52 15.18
N GLY A 287 4.27 20.26 13.87
CA GLY A 287 3.09 19.96 13.08
C GLY A 287 2.65 18.52 13.30
N HIS A 288 1.47 18.22 12.77
CA HIS A 288 0.89 16.89 12.75
C HIS A 288 1.35 16.13 11.51
N GLU A 289 2.16 15.10 11.71
CA GLU A 289 2.56 14.15 10.66
C GLU A 289 1.51 13.04 10.50
N SER A 290 0.75 13.05 9.41
CA SER A 290 -0.47 12.23 9.28
C SER A 290 -0.31 10.92 8.50
N SER A 291 0.61 10.86 7.53
CA SER A 291 0.83 9.66 6.70
C SER A 291 2.25 9.63 6.14
N ALA A 292 2.76 8.43 5.82
CA ALA A 292 4.09 8.28 5.27
C ALA A 292 4.27 6.98 4.47
N SER A 293 5.22 6.98 3.52
CA SER A 293 5.55 5.84 2.68
C SER A 293 7.05 5.74 2.44
N TYR A 294 7.58 4.52 2.52
CA TYR A 294 8.94 4.23 2.12
C TYR A 294 9.09 4.25 0.60
N SER A 295 10.30 4.58 0.12
CA SER A 295 10.77 4.14 -1.19
C SER A 295 11.03 2.63 -1.19
N PRO A 296 11.02 1.97 -2.37
CA PRO A 296 11.20 0.52 -2.44
C PRO A 296 12.53 0.04 -1.85
N ASP A 297 13.58 0.86 -1.94
CA ASP A 297 14.91 0.60 -1.35
C ASP A 297 15.00 0.94 0.15
N GLY A 298 13.92 1.49 0.73
CA GLY A 298 13.84 1.91 2.13
C GLY A 298 14.70 3.13 2.49
N ARG A 299 15.36 3.78 1.51
CA ARG A 299 16.32 4.88 1.77
C ARG A 299 15.69 6.26 1.82
N THR A 300 14.50 6.42 1.27
CA THR A 300 13.76 7.68 1.26
C THR A 300 12.40 7.45 1.91
N LEU A 301 12.01 8.37 2.79
CA LEU A 301 10.68 8.43 3.36
C LEU A 301 9.95 9.64 2.77
N TYR A 302 8.74 9.41 2.27
CA TYR A 302 7.78 10.45 1.91
C TYR A 302 6.77 10.56 3.04
N PHE A 303 6.41 11.76 3.46
CA PHE A 303 5.47 11.95 4.57
C PHE A 303 4.68 13.25 4.43
N VAL A 304 3.47 13.25 4.97
CA VAL A 304 2.55 14.39 5.00
C VAL A 304 2.67 15.10 6.35
N THR A 305 2.72 16.43 6.34
CA THR A 305 2.81 17.26 7.56
C THR A 305 2.23 18.65 7.32
N ASP A 306 1.66 19.27 8.36
CA ASP A 306 1.25 20.67 8.39
C ASP A 306 2.30 21.61 9.01
N LYS A 307 3.57 21.16 9.09
CA LYS A 307 4.65 22.00 9.60
C LYS A 307 4.77 23.34 8.85
N GLU A 308 5.26 24.36 9.56
CA GLU A 308 5.47 25.70 9.01
C GLU A 308 6.33 25.69 7.73
N GLY A 309 5.96 26.54 6.77
CA GLY A 309 6.68 26.70 5.49
C GLY A 309 6.21 25.78 4.36
N GLY A 310 5.07 25.10 4.53
CA GLY A 310 4.32 24.44 3.45
C GLY A 310 3.62 25.42 2.49
N LEU A 311 3.00 24.88 1.45
CA LEU A 311 2.20 25.60 0.44
C LEU A 311 0.72 25.70 0.83
N GLY A 312 0.18 24.68 1.51
CA GLY A 312 -1.23 24.60 1.88
C GLY A 312 -1.46 24.17 3.32
N GLY A 313 -2.53 23.40 3.55
CA GLY A 313 -2.90 22.91 4.88
C GLY A 313 -1.92 21.85 5.37
N ARG A 314 -1.86 20.73 4.65
CA ARG A 314 -0.88 19.66 4.83
C ARG A 314 -0.19 19.42 3.51
N ASP A 315 1.12 19.20 3.56
CA ASP A 315 1.98 19.09 2.38
C ASP A 315 2.79 17.79 2.42
N ILE A 316 3.11 17.24 1.24
CA ILE A 316 4.00 16.09 1.10
C ILE A 316 5.46 16.56 1.08
N TYR A 317 6.27 15.95 1.94
CA TYR A 317 7.71 16.10 2.03
C TYR A 317 8.43 14.77 1.75
N ARG A 318 9.72 14.85 1.43
CA ARG A 318 10.63 13.70 1.37
C ARG A 318 11.89 13.92 2.20
N ILE A 319 12.42 12.85 2.75
CA ILE A 319 13.71 12.85 3.45
C ILE A 319 14.44 11.53 3.24
N GLN A 320 15.77 11.57 3.21
CA GLN A 320 16.58 10.37 3.41
C GLN A 320 16.91 10.28 4.90
N PRO A 321 16.36 9.30 5.66
CA PRO A 321 16.54 9.23 7.11
C PRO A 321 18.01 9.25 7.54
N GLU A 322 18.87 8.56 6.78
CA GLU A 322 20.33 8.51 6.99
C GLU A 322 21.09 9.73 6.44
N GLY A 323 20.44 10.56 5.62
CA GLY A 323 21.04 11.77 5.07
C GLY A 323 21.24 12.83 6.16
N ARG A 324 22.03 13.88 5.91
CA ARG A 324 22.23 15.01 6.85
C ARG A 324 21.33 16.23 6.59
N GLY A 325 20.60 16.25 5.48
CA GLY A 325 19.77 17.40 5.06
C GLY A 325 18.39 17.46 5.75
N PRO A 326 17.69 18.61 5.69
CA PRO A 326 16.30 18.73 6.14
C PRO A 326 15.33 18.01 5.18
N ALA A 327 14.12 17.73 5.65
CA ALA A 327 13.04 17.24 4.80
C ALA A 327 12.66 18.28 3.73
N GLN A 328 12.51 17.83 2.48
CA GLN A 328 12.28 18.66 1.30
C GLN A 328 10.80 18.62 0.91
N ASN A 329 10.18 19.80 0.74
CA ASN A 329 8.81 19.90 0.20
C ASN A 329 8.81 19.44 -1.26
N LEU A 330 7.79 18.68 -1.69
CA LEU A 330 7.71 18.18 -3.07
C LEU A 330 7.34 19.25 -4.12
N GLY A 331 7.00 20.46 -3.67
CA GLY A 331 6.77 21.62 -4.52
C GLY A 331 5.37 21.63 -5.16
N PRO A 332 5.06 22.71 -5.91
CA PRO A 332 3.69 23.04 -6.34
C PRO A 332 3.13 22.15 -7.46
N VAL A 333 3.91 21.18 -7.94
CA VAL A 333 3.40 20.15 -8.87
C VAL A 333 2.56 19.14 -8.10
N ILE A 334 2.99 18.80 -6.88
CA ILE A 334 2.35 17.79 -6.03
C ILE A 334 1.48 18.45 -4.97
N ASN A 335 2.07 19.38 -4.23
CA ASN A 335 1.40 20.09 -3.14
C ASN A 335 0.57 21.26 -3.67
N THR A 336 -0.55 21.53 -3.03
CA THR A 336 -1.50 22.57 -3.44
C THR A 336 -1.69 23.60 -2.33
N PRO A 337 -2.41 24.71 -2.57
CA PRO A 337 -2.82 25.61 -1.48
C PRO A 337 -3.84 25.01 -0.49
N TYR A 338 -4.28 23.76 -0.70
CA TYR A 338 -5.24 23.03 0.14
C TYR A 338 -4.53 21.90 0.89
N GLY A 339 -5.24 20.86 1.34
CA GLY A 339 -4.62 19.70 1.98
C GLY A 339 -4.21 18.60 1.01
N GLU A 340 -3.04 18.01 1.26
CA GLU A 340 -2.62 16.69 0.78
C GLU A 340 -2.65 15.67 1.93
N GLU A 341 -2.96 14.42 1.63
CA GLU A 341 -3.06 13.33 2.61
C GLU A 341 -2.76 11.96 1.99
N GLY A 342 -2.42 10.96 2.81
CA GLY A 342 -2.32 9.56 2.40
C GLY A 342 -1.35 9.30 1.25
N VAL A 343 -0.06 9.63 1.45
CA VAL A 343 0.98 9.39 0.45
C VAL A 343 1.39 7.92 0.39
N TYR A 344 1.47 7.35 -0.81
CA TYR A 344 1.93 5.99 -1.07
C TYR A 344 2.85 5.96 -2.29
N LEU A 345 4.02 5.34 -2.16
CA LEU A 345 4.95 5.11 -3.27
C LEU A 345 4.91 3.64 -3.68
N HIS A 346 4.55 3.39 -4.93
CA HIS A 346 4.48 2.05 -5.50
C HIS A 346 5.86 1.37 -5.47
N PRO A 347 5.93 0.02 -5.35
CA PRO A 347 7.19 -0.73 -5.34
C PRO A 347 8.08 -0.58 -6.60
N ASP A 348 7.57 0.06 -7.67
CA ASP A 348 8.37 0.42 -8.85
C ASP A 348 9.31 1.62 -8.62
N GLY A 349 9.12 2.35 -7.51
CA GLY A 349 9.90 3.52 -7.13
C GLY A 349 9.64 4.75 -8.01
N LYS A 350 8.65 4.70 -8.92
CA LYS A 350 8.34 5.76 -9.89
C LYS A 350 6.94 6.27 -9.75
N THR A 351 6.00 5.46 -9.28
CA THR A 351 4.58 5.85 -9.24
C THR A 351 4.18 6.21 -7.82
N MET A 352 3.80 7.46 -7.60
CA MET A 352 3.24 7.94 -6.33
C MET A 352 1.72 8.07 -6.46
N TYR A 353 1.04 7.66 -5.40
CA TYR A 353 -0.37 7.95 -5.17
C TYR A 353 -0.50 8.81 -3.93
N PHE A 354 -1.43 9.74 -3.94
CA PHE A 354 -1.73 10.59 -2.79
C PHE A 354 -3.13 11.16 -2.92
N SER A 355 -3.70 11.61 -1.81
CA SER A 355 -5.02 12.22 -1.75
C SER A 355 -4.85 13.75 -1.68
N SER A 356 -5.70 14.52 -2.35
CA SER A 356 -5.62 15.99 -2.32
C SER A 356 -7.00 16.62 -2.45
N GLU A 357 -7.22 17.71 -1.73
CA GLU A 357 -8.40 18.58 -1.88
C GLU A 357 -8.26 19.56 -3.05
N GLY A 358 -7.09 19.61 -3.68
CA GLY A 358 -6.74 20.52 -4.76
C GLY A 358 -6.86 19.91 -6.16
N HIS A 359 -5.94 20.31 -7.04
CA HIS A 359 -5.88 19.88 -8.45
C HIS A 359 -7.23 20.00 -9.17
N ASN A 360 -7.78 18.89 -9.66
CA ASN A 360 -9.12 18.79 -10.20
C ASN A 360 -10.01 17.87 -9.36
N SER A 361 -9.89 17.94 -8.03
CA SER A 361 -10.76 17.21 -7.09
C SER A 361 -12.25 17.45 -7.41
N MET A 362 -13.08 16.43 -7.22
CA MET A 362 -14.52 16.51 -7.35
C MET A 362 -15.26 16.77 -6.04
N GLY A 363 -14.55 16.90 -4.93
CA GLY A 363 -15.15 16.98 -3.60
C GLY A 363 -14.11 17.24 -2.51
N GLY A 364 -14.15 16.42 -1.45
CA GLY A 364 -13.14 16.43 -0.39
C GLY A 364 -11.77 15.99 -0.89
N TYR A 365 -11.15 15.04 -0.19
CA TYR A 365 -9.93 14.42 -0.68
C TYR A 365 -10.21 13.44 -1.83
N ASP A 366 -9.62 13.71 -2.99
CA ASP A 366 -9.60 12.79 -4.13
C ASP A 366 -8.24 12.11 -4.24
N ILE A 367 -8.20 10.84 -4.69
CA ILE A 367 -6.96 10.12 -4.98
C ILE A 367 -6.40 10.52 -6.34
N PHE A 368 -5.11 10.87 -6.35
CA PHE A 368 -4.31 11.22 -7.51
C PHE A 368 -3.13 10.28 -7.68
N LYS A 369 -2.64 10.19 -8.91
CA LYS A 369 -1.40 9.51 -9.30
C LYS A 369 -0.43 10.49 -9.96
N SER A 370 0.85 10.42 -9.62
CA SER A 370 1.93 11.09 -10.33
C SER A 370 3.08 10.12 -10.61
N VAL A 371 3.78 10.31 -11.73
CA VAL A 371 4.89 9.45 -12.14
C VAL A 371 6.19 10.26 -12.16
N TYR A 372 7.24 9.72 -11.56
CA TYR A 372 8.57 10.31 -11.52
C TYR A 372 9.37 9.93 -12.78
N GLU A 373 9.59 10.92 -13.64
CA GLU A 373 10.32 10.75 -14.90
C GLU A 373 11.26 11.93 -15.12
N ASN A 374 12.46 11.67 -15.64
CA ASN A 374 13.47 12.71 -15.96
C ASN A 374 13.79 13.64 -14.78
N GLY A 375 13.76 13.11 -13.56
CA GLY A 375 14.09 13.86 -12.35
C GLY A 375 12.93 14.70 -11.77
N GLN A 376 11.73 14.63 -12.35
CA GLN A 376 10.57 15.42 -11.94
C GLN A 376 9.31 14.56 -11.83
N TRP A 377 8.39 14.97 -10.96
CA TRP A 377 7.05 14.40 -10.90
C TRP A 377 6.18 14.95 -12.03
N SER A 378 5.39 14.09 -12.65
CA SER A 378 4.39 14.49 -13.64
C SER A 378 3.26 15.27 -12.98
N LYS A 379 2.48 16.01 -13.79
CA LYS A 379 1.22 16.57 -13.33
C LYS A 379 0.34 15.44 -12.75
N PRO A 380 -0.25 15.61 -11.55
CA PRO A 380 -1.13 14.60 -10.96
C PRO A 380 -2.36 14.31 -11.82
N GLU A 381 -2.67 13.03 -11.97
CA GLU A 381 -3.86 12.50 -12.64
C GLU A 381 -4.86 12.02 -11.59
N ASN A 382 -6.07 12.58 -11.60
CA ASN A 382 -7.17 12.13 -10.74
C ASN A 382 -7.61 10.71 -11.16
N LEU A 383 -7.70 9.77 -10.22
CA LEU A 383 -8.08 8.38 -10.54
C LEU A 383 -9.54 8.24 -11.02
N GLY A 384 -10.35 9.27 -10.81
CA GLY A 384 -11.67 9.44 -11.40
C GLY A 384 -12.77 8.63 -10.73
N TRP A 385 -14.00 8.84 -11.21
CA TRP A 385 -15.17 8.10 -10.74
C TRP A 385 -15.14 6.64 -11.26
N PRO A 386 -15.53 5.61 -10.49
CA PRO A 386 -16.09 5.67 -9.14
C PRO A 386 -15.07 5.50 -8.00
N ILE A 387 -13.76 5.56 -8.31
CA ILE A 387 -12.71 5.45 -7.28
C ILE A 387 -12.83 6.65 -6.34
N ASN A 388 -12.81 7.84 -6.90
CA ASN A 388 -13.10 9.08 -6.19
C ASN A 388 -14.60 9.37 -6.23
N THR A 389 -15.07 9.93 -5.13
CA THR A 389 -16.44 10.29 -4.82
C THR A 389 -16.52 11.77 -4.48
N PRO A 390 -17.72 12.35 -4.32
CA PRO A 390 -17.84 13.72 -3.80
C PRO A 390 -17.34 13.92 -2.36
N ASP A 391 -17.06 12.85 -1.63
CA ASP A 391 -16.61 12.85 -0.23
C ASP A 391 -15.12 12.51 -0.13
N ASP A 392 -14.61 12.22 1.06
CA ASP A 392 -13.19 11.93 1.28
C ASP A 392 -12.82 10.48 0.89
N ASP A 393 -11.95 10.35 -0.10
CA ASP A 393 -11.29 9.11 -0.52
C ASP A 393 -9.78 9.23 -0.25
N VAL A 394 -9.30 8.49 0.76
CA VAL A 394 -7.96 8.67 1.32
C VAL A 394 -7.22 7.38 1.60
N PHE A 395 -5.91 7.49 1.85
CA PHE A 395 -5.02 6.38 2.24
C PHE A 395 -5.00 5.24 1.20
N PHE A 396 -4.87 5.61 -0.07
CA PHE A 396 -4.79 4.64 -1.15
C PHE A 396 -3.44 3.91 -1.17
N VAL A 397 -3.50 2.58 -1.22
CA VAL A 397 -2.37 1.68 -1.44
C VAL A 397 -2.70 0.70 -2.56
N ILE A 398 -1.70 0.17 -3.27
CA ILE A 398 -1.93 -0.77 -4.37
C ILE A 398 -0.85 -1.87 -4.39
N SER A 399 -1.28 -3.10 -4.66
CA SER A 399 -0.37 -4.25 -4.77
C SER A 399 0.67 -4.00 -5.86
N ALA A 400 1.85 -4.65 -5.76
CA ALA A 400 2.91 -4.50 -6.77
C ALA A 400 2.47 -4.93 -8.18
N SER A 401 1.47 -5.81 -8.27
CA SER A 401 0.87 -6.22 -9.54
C SER A 401 0.05 -5.11 -10.21
N GLY A 402 -0.33 -4.07 -9.46
CA GLY A 402 -1.27 -3.04 -9.89
C GLY A 402 -2.70 -3.54 -10.07
N ARG A 403 -3.01 -4.80 -9.71
CA ARG A 403 -4.32 -5.40 -9.94
C ARG A 403 -5.34 -5.00 -8.90
N HIS A 404 -4.94 -5.00 -7.62
CA HIS A 404 -5.80 -4.63 -6.50
C HIS A 404 -5.23 -3.43 -5.75
N GLY A 405 -6.09 -2.45 -5.49
CA GLY A 405 -5.84 -1.31 -4.60
C GLY A 405 -6.79 -1.32 -3.40
N TYR A 406 -6.41 -0.62 -2.33
CA TYR A 406 -7.18 -0.47 -1.10
C TYR A 406 -7.13 0.97 -0.64
N TYR A 407 -8.21 1.45 -0.04
CA TYR A 407 -8.34 2.84 0.39
C TYR A 407 -9.51 2.96 1.35
N SER A 408 -9.54 4.07 2.09
CA SER A 408 -10.63 4.39 3.00
C SER A 408 -11.62 5.29 2.28
N SER A 409 -12.89 4.95 2.35
CA SER A 409 -13.96 5.70 1.68
C SER A 409 -15.26 5.56 2.46
N PHE A 410 -16.16 6.53 2.31
CA PHE A 410 -17.53 6.42 2.78
C PHE A 410 -18.47 6.04 1.63
N ARG A 411 -19.22 4.95 1.77
CA ARG A 411 -20.25 4.54 0.82
C ARG A 411 -21.46 3.97 1.53
N GLU A 412 -22.62 4.04 0.85
CA GLU A 412 -23.90 3.59 1.40
C GLU A 412 -23.95 2.08 1.71
N ASP A 413 -23.13 1.29 1.02
CA ASP A 413 -22.98 -0.16 1.21
C ASP A 413 -21.94 -0.56 2.27
N GLY A 414 -21.38 0.42 2.98
CA GLY A 414 -20.44 0.20 4.09
C GLY A 414 -21.08 -0.45 5.32
N LEU A 415 -20.26 -1.13 6.11
CA LEU A 415 -20.60 -1.69 7.41
C LEU A 415 -20.55 -0.62 8.51
N GLY A 416 -19.54 0.26 8.46
CA GLY A 416 -19.31 1.35 9.40
C GLY A 416 -19.45 2.74 8.77
N SER A 417 -19.07 3.77 9.51
CA SER A 417 -19.07 5.16 9.04
C SER A 417 -17.82 5.55 8.24
N LYS A 418 -16.83 4.67 8.16
CA LYS A 418 -15.67 4.72 7.27
C LYS A 418 -15.18 3.29 7.11
N ASP A 419 -15.05 2.84 5.87
CA ASP A 419 -14.71 1.46 5.55
C ASP A 419 -13.55 1.40 4.56
N ILE A 420 -12.86 0.26 4.55
CA ILE A 420 -11.85 -0.06 3.55
C ILE A 420 -12.51 -0.73 2.36
N TYR A 421 -12.24 -0.22 1.16
CA TYR A 421 -12.71 -0.78 -0.10
C TYR A 421 -11.56 -1.33 -0.91
N GLN A 422 -11.78 -2.47 -1.56
CA GLN A 422 -10.89 -3.07 -2.53
C GLN A 422 -11.26 -2.60 -3.94
N ILE A 423 -10.28 -2.11 -4.70
CA ILE A 423 -10.41 -1.72 -6.10
C ILE A 423 -9.77 -2.80 -6.96
N THR A 424 -10.51 -3.38 -7.90
CA THR A 424 -9.98 -4.31 -8.90
C THR A 424 -9.84 -3.61 -10.25
N PHE A 425 -8.60 -3.36 -10.68
CA PHE A 425 -8.30 -2.67 -11.95
C PHE A 425 -8.42 -3.61 -13.15
N LEU A 426 -9.31 -3.29 -14.11
CA LEU A 426 -9.63 -4.17 -15.26
C LEU A 426 -8.68 -4.03 -16.45
N GLY A 427 -7.75 -3.07 -16.41
CA GLY A 427 -6.83 -2.79 -17.52
C GLY A 427 -7.51 -2.12 -18.73
N PRO A 428 -6.86 -2.09 -19.91
CA PRO A 428 -7.41 -1.50 -21.13
C PRO A 428 -8.59 -2.30 -21.70
N GLU A 429 -9.45 -1.63 -22.47
CA GLU A 429 -10.61 -2.29 -23.09
C GLU A 429 -10.12 -3.26 -24.17
N LYS A 430 -10.61 -4.50 -24.09
CA LYS A 430 -10.37 -5.47 -25.15
C LYS A 430 -11.39 -5.23 -26.24
N SER A 431 -10.94 -4.89 -27.45
CA SER A 431 -11.82 -4.84 -28.61
C SER A 431 -12.52 -6.20 -28.76
N PRO A 432 -13.85 -6.25 -28.91
CA PRO A 432 -14.54 -7.51 -29.13
C PRO A 432 -13.99 -8.17 -30.40
N MET A 433 -13.46 -9.38 -30.26
CA MET A 433 -13.10 -10.20 -31.42
C MET A 433 -14.38 -10.83 -31.96
N LEU A 434 -14.76 -10.48 -33.18
CA LEU A 434 -15.83 -11.16 -33.89
C LEU A 434 -15.34 -12.56 -34.25
N SER A 435 -16.02 -13.59 -33.75
CA SER A 435 -15.84 -14.95 -34.24
C SER A 435 -16.40 -15.02 -35.67
N GLN A 436 -15.63 -15.59 -36.60
CA GLN A 436 -16.12 -15.89 -37.93
C GLN A 436 -16.58 -17.35 -37.96
N GLU A 437 -17.82 -17.59 -38.39
CA GLU A 437 -18.27 -18.93 -38.78
C GLU A 437 -18.16 -19.03 -40.30
N ASP A 438 -17.16 -19.76 -40.79
CA ASP A 438 -17.05 -20.07 -42.22
C ASP A 438 -18.03 -21.20 -42.57
N GLN A 439 -19.09 -20.88 -43.31
CA GLN A 439 -19.91 -21.91 -43.96
C GLN A 439 -19.19 -22.41 -45.22
N LEU A 440 -18.43 -23.50 -45.06
CA LEU A 440 -17.84 -24.21 -46.19
C LEU A 440 -18.95 -24.75 -47.09
N LEU A 441 -19.12 -24.15 -48.28
CA LEU A 441 -20.15 -24.49 -49.28
C LEU A 441 -20.13 -25.96 -49.75
N ALA A 442 -19.11 -26.74 -49.37
CA ALA A 442 -18.86 -28.08 -49.89
C ALA A 442 -18.97 -29.24 -48.87
N SER A 443 -19.44 -29.04 -47.63
CA SER A 443 -19.69 -30.21 -46.77
C SER A 443 -20.86 -30.08 -45.79
N ARG A 444 -21.68 -31.13 -45.71
CA ARG A 444 -22.65 -31.37 -44.62
C ARG A 444 -21.94 -31.74 -43.29
N ALA A 445 -20.85 -31.07 -42.95
CA ALA A 445 -20.23 -31.18 -41.64
C ALA A 445 -20.63 -29.96 -40.79
N GLN A 446 -20.76 -30.17 -39.47
CA GLN A 446 -21.06 -29.10 -38.53
C GLN A 446 -20.10 -27.91 -38.73
N PRO A 447 -20.57 -26.65 -38.63
CA PRO A 447 -19.72 -25.48 -38.81
C PRO A 447 -18.52 -25.54 -37.87
N VAL A 448 -17.33 -25.28 -38.41
CA VAL A 448 -16.10 -25.19 -37.61
C VAL A 448 -16.13 -23.84 -36.90
N LYS A 449 -16.36 -23.86 -35.60
CA LYS A 449 -16.25 -22.67 -34.75
C LYS A 449 -14.79 -22.43 -34.40
N GLU A 450 -14.19 -21.40 -34.97
CA GLU A 450 -12.89 -20.90 -34.49
C GLU A 450 -13.13 -19.96 -33.30
N THR A 451 -12.78 -20.41 -32.09
CA THR A 451 -12.79 -19.53 -30.92
C THR A 451 -11.47 -18.79 -30.89
N LEU A 452 -11.46 -17.56 -31.41
CA LEU A 452 -10.31 -16.66 -31.29
C LEU A 452 -10.23 -16.17 -29.84
N LEU A 453 -9.28 -16.71 -29.07
CA LEU A 453 -8.94 -16.18 -27.76
C LEU A 453 -8.16 -14.87 -27.97
N ALA A 454 -8.72 -13.76 -27.52
CA ALA A 454 -8.01 -12.49 -27.49
C ALA A 454 -6.75 -12.64 -26.64
N ALA A 455 -5.58 -12.35 -27.24
CA ALA A 455 -4.33 -12.27 -26.49
C ALA A 455 -4.52 -11.36 -25.28
N ALA A 456 -3.98 -11.75 -24.13
CA ALA A 456 -3.96 -10.89 -22.97
C ALA A 456 -3.18 -9.62 -23.35
N LEU A 457 -3.88 -8.49 -23.46
CA LEU A 457 -3.21 -7.20 -23.57
C LEU A 457 -2.38 -7.03 -22.29
N PRO A 458 -1.07 -6.80 -22.38
CA PRO A 458 -0.30 -6.44 -21.20
C PRO A 458 -0.95 -5.19 -20.63
N ILE A 459 -1.40 -5.29 -19.38
CA ILE A 459 -1.78 -4.09 -18.63
C ILE A 459 -0.49 -3.27 -18.58
N ALA A 460 -0.52 -2.02 -19.04
CA ALA A 460 0.62 -1.11 -18.89
C ALA A 460 0.73 -0.69 -17.42
N THR A 461 1.00 -1.66 -16.56
CA THR A 461 1.33 -1.48 -15.15
C THR A 461 2.84 -1.53 -14.99
N ALA A 462 3.27 -0.89 -13.90
CA ALA A 462 4.62 -0.85 -13.39
C ALA A 462 5.40 -2.16 -13.62
N GLN A 463 6.50 -2.11 -14.39
CA GLN A 463 7.35 -3.28 -14.68
C GLN A 463 8.17 -3.72 -13.46
N VAL A 464 7.51 -4.29 -12.46
CA VAL A 464 8.12 -4.76 -11.22
C VAL A 464 8.05 -6.28 -11.12
N THR A 465 9.11 -6.88 -10.61
CA THR A 465 9.15 -8.30 -10.27
C THR A 465 9.30 -8.46 -8.76
N ILE A 466 8.46 -9.29 -8.16
CA ILE A 466 8.57 -9.65 -6.74
C ILE A 466 9.38 -10.93 -6.63
N LEU A 467 10.58 -10.82 -6.05
CA LEU A 467 11.34 -11.97 -5.61
C LEU A 467 10.89 -12.32 -4.20
N LYS A 468 10.39 -13.54 -3.99
CA LYS A 468 9.94 -14.03 -2.69
C LYS A 468 10.36 -15.48 -2.47
N GLY A 469 10.29 -15.93 -1.24
CA GLY A 469 10.56 -17.34 -0.92
C GLY A 469 10.76 -17.54 0.57
N THR A 470 11.26 -18.71 0.93
CA THR A 470 11.61 -19.08 2.30
C THR A 470 13.07 -19.51 2.41
N VAL A 471 13.71 -19.21 3.54
CA VAL A 471 15.02 -19.74 3.92
C VAL A 471 14.83 -20.77 5.03
N THR A 472 15.31 -21.99 4.81
CA THR A 472 15.19 -23.12 5.74
C THR A 472 16.52 -23.85 5.91
N ASP A 473 16.66 -24.62 6.98
CA ASP A 473 17.75 -25.57 7.15
C ASP A 473 17.47 -26.82 6.31
N ASP A 474 18.43 -27.24 5.49
CA ASP A 474 18.30 -28.34 4.52
C ASP A 474 17.93 -29.69 5.16
N ALA A 475 18.35 -29.94 6.40
CA ALA A 475 18.15 -31.23 7.07
C ALA A 475 16.87 -31.27 7.90
N THR A 476 16.56 -30.18 8.60
CA THR A 476 15.43 -30.09 9.53
C THR A 476 14.19 -29.46 8.91
N HIS A 477 14.34 -28.80 7.76
CA HIS A 477 13.33 -27.96 7.10
C HIS A 477 12.77 -26.84 8.00
N GLN A 478 13.44 -26.55 9.12
CA GLN A 478 13.05 -25.46 10.00
C GLN A 478 13.45 -24.12 9.38
N PRO A 479 12.64 -23.07 9.55
CA PRO A 479 12.99 -21.71 9.16
C PRO A 479 14.34 -21.25 9.70
N VAL A 480 15.09 -20.50 8.88
CA VAL A 480 16.38 -19.93 9.26
C VAL A 480 16.36 -18.43 8.98
N GLU A 481 16.60 -17.62 10.02
CA GLU A 481 16.97 -16.22 9.83
C GLU A 481 18.27 -16.16 9.04
N ALA A 482 18.29 -15.43 7.94
CA ALA A 482 19.48 -15.31 7.11
C ALA A 482 19.55 -13.93 6.46
N THR A 483 20.77 -13.42 6.29
CA THR A 483 21.02 -12.21 5.51
C THR A 483 20.97 -12.53 4.02
N ILE A 484 20.18 -11.79 3.27
CA ILE A 484 20.00 -11.92 1.83
C ILE A 484 20.52 -10.65 1.16
N GLU A 485 21.40 -10.82 0.18
CA GLU A 485 21.88 -9.75 -0.69
C GLU A 485 21.45 -10.04 -2.13
N VAL A 486 20.86 -9.06 -2.79
CA VAL A 486 20.54 -9.10 -4.22
C VAL A 486 21.44 -8.14 -4.97
N VAL A 487 22.12 -8.65 -5.99
CA VAL A 487 23.14 -7.95 -6.76
C VAL A 487 22.70 -7.89 -8.21
N ASP A 488 22.78 -6.72 -8.83
CA ASP A 488 22.73 -6.57 -10.28
C ASP A 488 24.06 -7.07 -10.85
N ASN A 489 24.04 -8.20 -11.56
CA ASN A 489 25.25 -8.83 -12.07
C ASN A 489 25.89 -8.06 -13.23
N VAL A 490 25.13 -7.17 -13.91
CA VAL A 490 25.65 -6.34 -15.00
C VAL A 490 26.37 -5.12 -14.45
N LEU A 491 25.77 -4.46 -13.46
CA LEU A 491 26.35 -3.28 -12.81
C LEU A 491 27.34 -3.63 -11.69
N ASN A 492 27.36 -4.90 -11.26
CA ASN A 492 28.08 -5.38 -10.09
C ASN A 492 27.76 -4.56 -8.82
N GLN A 493 26.48 -4.25 -8.63
CA GLN A 493 26.00 -3.38 -7.55
C GLN A 493 24.96 -4.12 -6.70
N THR A 494 25.12 -4.09 -5.38
CA THR A 494 24.08 -4.56 -4.46
C THR A 494 22.87 -3.63 -4.55
N ILE A 495 21.74 -4.18 -5.00
CA ILE A 495 20.47 -3.47 -5.15
C ILE A 495 19.69 -3.49 -3.84
N ALA A 496 19.73 -4.61 -3.12
CA ALA A 496 19.04 -4.77 -1.85
C ALA A 496 19.84 -5.69 -0.90
N ALA A 497 19.75 -5.39 0.40
CA ALA A 497 20.24 -6.25 1.46
C ALA A 497 19.22 -6.24 2.60
N PHE A 498 18.73 -7.41 3.00
CA PHE A 498 17.67 -7.57 3.99
C PHE A 498 17.80 -8.93 4.68
N ARG A 499 16.91 -9.22 5.64
CA ARG A 499 16.89 -10.51 6.35
C ARG A 499 15.62 -11.29 6.04
N ALA A 500 15.77 -12.61 5.91
CA ALA A 500 14.64 -13.52 6.00
C ALA A 500 14.09 -13.53 7.42
N ASN A 501 12.78 -13.62 7.54
CA ASN A 501 12.08 -13.64 8.82
C ASN A 501 12.50 -14.87 9.65
N ALA A 502 12.88 -14.67 10.90
CA ALA A 502 13.47 -15.72 11.73
C ALA A 502 12.55 -16.92 12.05
N GLN A 503 11.22 -16.75 12.00
CA GLN A 503 10.25 -17.76 12.42
C GLN A 503 9.56 -18.43 11.24
N SER A 504 9.44 -17.73 10.12
CA SER A 504 8.79 -18.27 8.90
C SER A 504 9.79 -18.54 7.78
N GLY A 505 11.00 -17.99 7.86
CA GLY A 505 12.00 -18.03 6.79
C GLY A 505 11.64 -17.14 5.62
N ARG A 506 10.45 -16.51 5.63
CA ARG A 506 9.93 -15.76 4.49
C ARG A 506 10.76 -14.52 4.23
N TYR A 507 10.92 -14.21 2.95
CA TYR A 507 11.49 -12.96 2.50
C TYR A 507 10.78 -12.48 1.23
N LEU A 508 10.84 -11.17 1.01
CA LEU A 508 10.26 -10.52 -0.15
C LEU A 508 11.07 -9.29 -0.53
N VAL A 509 11.32 -9.07 -1.82
CA VAL A 509 11.91 -7.85 -2.34
C VAL A 509 11.37 -7.52 -3.73
N SER A 510 11.22 -6.22 -4.01
CA SER A 510 10.82 -5.72 -5.33
C SER A 510 12.05 -5.42 -6.19
N LEU A 511 12.07 -5.94 -7.41
CA LEU A 511 13.17 -5.84 -8.35
C LEU A 511 12.73 -5.21 -9.67
N PRO A 512 13.53 -4.31 -10.26
CA PRO A 512 13.34 -3.87 -11.64
C PRO A 512 13.31 -5.04 -12.63
N SER A 513 12.50 -4.90 -13.68
CA SER A 513 12.44 -5.91 -14.76
C SER A 513 13.58 -5.75 -15.78
N GLY A 514 13.92 -6.83 -16.48
CA GLY A 514 14.91 -6.81 -17.57
C GLY A 514 16.37 -6.90 -17.11
N VAL A 515 16.63 -7.32 -15.88
CA VAL A 515 17.96 -7.38 -15.27
C VAL A 515 18.28 -8.82 -14.86
N ASN A 516 19.56 -9.21 -14.99
CA ASN A 516 20.09 -10.46 -14.44
C ASN A 516 20.57 -10.22 -13.00
N TYR A 517 19.93 -10.87 -12.04
CA TYR A 517 20.26 -10.72 -10.62
C TYR A 517 21.02 -11.92 -10.08
N GLY A 518 21.92 -11.66 -9.14
CA GLY A 518 22.49 -12.66 -8.25
C GLY A 518 21.85 -12.52 -6.87
N ILE A 519 21.43 -13.64 -6.27
CA ILE A 519 21.02 -13.70 -4.87
C ILE A 519 22.11 -14.41 -4.07
N VAL A 520 22.38 -13.89 -2.87
CA VAL A 520 23.31 -14.48 -1.93
C VAL A 520 22.65 -14.55 -0.56
N VAL A 521 22.63 -15.73 0.05
CA VAL A 521 22.03 -15.95 1.36
C VAL A 521 23.08 -16.46 2.33
N ARG A 522 23.20 -15.83 3.50
CA ARG A 522 24.20 -16.13 4.52
C ARG A 522 23.59 -16.23 5.89
N GLN A 523 24.06 -17.21 6.66
CA GLN A 523 23.80 -17.30 8.08
C GLN A 523 24.99 -17.98 8.77
N ASP A 524 25.35 -17.51 9.97
CA ASP A 524 26.45 -18.07 10.75
C ASP A 524 26.22 -19.56 11.03
N GLY A 525 27.28 -20.37 10.83
CA GLY A 525 27.21 -21.83 10.95
C GLY A 525 26.69 -22.56 9.71
N TYR A 526 26.19 -21.83 8.71
CA TYR A 526 25.77 -22.37 7.41
C TYR A 526 26.76 -22.02 6.31
N LEU A 527 26.74 -22.81 5.25
CA LEU A 527 27.34 -22.46 3.98
C LEU A 527 26.46 -21.44 3.29
N PHE A 528 27.08 -20.40 2.71
CA PHE A 528 26.32 -19.44 1.91
C PHE A 528 25.70 -20.13 0.69
N HIS A 529 24.52 -19.67 0.31
CA HIS A 529 23.88 -20.03 -0.94
C HIS A 529 24.05 -18.88 -1.93
N SER A 530 24.34 -19.19 -3.20
CA SER A 530 24.29 -18.19 -4.27
C SER A 530 23.75 -18.80 -5.56
N GLU A 531 22.86 -18.07 -6.22
CA GLU A 531 22.36 -18.39 -7.55
C GLU A 531 22.12 -17.10 -8.35
N ASN A 532 21.97 -17.23 -9.66
CA ASN A 532 21.56 -16.15 -10.54
C ASN A 532 20.20 -16.45 -11.18
N PHE A 533 19.48 -15.42 -11.56
CA PHE A 533 18.24 -15.55 -12.30
C PHE A 533 18.00 -14.31 -13.17
N ASP A 534 17.41 -14.55 -14.33
CA ASP A 534 16.99 -13.48 -15.24
C ASP A 534 15.57 -13.04 -14.91
N VAL A 535 15.38 -11.73 -14.80
CA VAL A 535 14.04 -11.14 -14.76
C VAL A 535 13.70 -10.68 -16.18
N PRO A 536 12.69 -11.28 -16.85
CA PRO A 536 12.35 -10.95 -18.23
C PRO A 536 12.04 -9.47 -18.43
N ALA A 537 12.54 -8.89 -19.52
CA ALA A 537 12.16 -7.54 -19.93
C ALA A 537 10.71 -7.53 -20.43
N GLY A 538 9.94 -6.51 -20.05
CA GLY A 538 8.58 -6.29 -20.57
C GLY A 538 7.46 -7.07 -19.85
N ALA A 539 7.75 -7.81 -18.78
CA ALA A 539 6.69 -8.27 -17.89
C ALA A 539 6.05 -7.05 -17.19
N ALA A 540 4.72 -6.91 -17.32
CA ALA A 540 3.97 -5.89 -16.59
C ALA A 540 3.97 -6.15 -15.07
N TYR A 541 4.17 -7.41 -14.68
CA TYR A 541 4.38 -7.89 -13.32
C TYR A 541 4.87 -9.34 -13.40
N ALA A 542 5.78 -9.75 -12.53
CA ALA A 542 6.17 -11.15 -12.38
C ALA A 542 6.45 -11.49 -10.91
N GLU A 543 6.22 -12.76 -10.55
CA GLU A 543 6.68 -13.31 -9.28
C GLU A 543 7.76 -14.34 -9.53
N VAL A 544 8.87 -14.24 -8.81
CA VAL A 544 9.96 -15.21 -8.81
C VAL A 544 10.02 -15.81 -7.42
N VAL A 545 9.67 -17.08 -7.30
CA VAL A 545 9.72 -17.82 -6.04
C VAL A 545 11.03 -18.58 -5.94
N LYS A 546 11.81 -18.34 -4.88
CA LYS A 546 13.08 -18.98 -4.61
C LYS A 546 13.11 -19.49 -3.16
N ASP A 547 12.81 -20.78 -2.98
CA ASP A 547 12.98 -21.41 -1.67
C ASP A 547 14.41 -21.93 -1.52
N ILE A 548 15.06 -21.52 -0.42
CA ILE A 548 16.49 -21.70 -0.21
C ILE A 548 16.71 -22.56 1.03
N ALA A 549 17.24 -23.75 0.80
CA ALA A 549 17.70 -24.66 1.85
C ALA A 549 19.19 -24.43 2.13
N LEU A 550 19.51 -23.86 3.30
CA LEU A 550 20.87 -23.66 3.76
C LEU A 550 21.44 -24.94 4.37
N LYS A 551 22.66 -25.28 3.99
CA LYS A 551 23.39 -26.45 4.51
C LYS A 551 24.35 -26.01 5.60
N LYS A 552 24.40 -26.75 6.72
CA LYS A 552 25.40 -26.51 7.76
C LYS A 552 26.82 -26.73 7.24
N ALA A 553 27.77 -25.98 7.79
CA ALA A 553 29.19 -26.11 7.46
C ALA A 553 29.81 -27.38 8.10
N ASP A 554 29.39 -28.55 7.61
CA ASP A 554 29.83 -29.87 8.08
C ASP A 554 30.82 -30.55 7.14
N LEU A 555 31.64 -31.45 7.70
CA LEU A 555 32.65 -32.19 6.96
C LEU A 555 32.01 -32.99 5.82
N GLY A 556 32.58 -32.87 4.62
CA GLY A 556 32.12 -33.59 3.43
C GLY A 556 30.99 -32.91 2.66
N VAL A 557 30.39 -31.83 3.18
CA VAL A 557 29.38 -31.05 2.45
C VAL A 557 30.02 -30.36 1.24
N LYS A 558 29.32 -30.41 0.10
CA LYS A 558 29.71 -29.82 -1.18
C LYS A 558 28.81 -28.65 -1.54
N VAL A 559 29.39 -27.57 -2.08
CA VAL A 559 28.67 -26.37 -2.55
C VAL A 559 29.15 -25.99 -3.94
N VAL A 560 28.22 -25.81 -4.86
CA VAL A 560 28.50 -25.34 -6.22
C VAL A 560 28.70 -23.82 -6.20
N LEU A 561 29.79 -23.35 -6.80
CA LEU A 561 30.08 -21.94 -6.99
C LEU A 561 29.51 -21.52 -8.35
N ASN A 562 28.24 -21.10 -8.34
CA ASN A 562 27.46 -20.86 -9.57
C ASN A 562 27.95 -19.68 -10.42
N ASN A 563 28.72 -18.77 -9.83
CA ASN A 563 29.21 -17.55 -10.48
C ASN A 563 30.73 -17.60 -10.77
N ILE A 564 31.27 -18.77 -11.11
CA ILE A 564 32.68 -18.92 -11.52
C ILE A 564 32.74 -19.21 -13.02
N PHE A 565 33.21 -18.23 -13.79
CA PHE A 565 33.17 -18.25 -15.24
C PHE A 565 34.57 -18.39 -15.86
N PHE A 566 34.65 -19.21 -16.89
CA PHE A 566 35.84 -19.42 -17.72
C PHE A 566 35.48 -19.31 -19.20
N ASP A 567 36.38 -18.78 -20.02
CA ASP A 567 36.23 -18.88 -21.48
C ASP A 567 36.31 -20.34 -21.95
N PHE A 568 35.75 -20.61 -23.12
CA PHE A 568 35.84 -21.92 -23.75
C PHE A 568 37.29 -22.41 -23.85
N GLY A 569 37.55 -23.62 -23.33
CA GLY A 569 38.89 -24.24 -23.31
C GLY A 569 39.92 -23.57 -22.39
N LYS A 570 39.59 -22.50 -21.67
CA LYS A 570 40.51 -21.77 -20.79
C LYS A 570 40.26 -22.06 -19.31
N ALA A 571 41.29 -21.78 -18.51
CA ALA A 571 41.27 -21.80 -17.04
C ALA A 571 41.47 -20.41 -16.43
N SER A 572 41.55 -19.35 -17.24
CA SER A 572 41.59 -17.97 -16.77
C SER A 572 40.20 -17.57 -16.25
N LEU A 573 40.13 -17.14 -15.00
CA LEU A 573 38.91 -16.59 -14.39
C LEU A 573 38.50 -15.32 -15.11
N ARG A 574 37.22 -15.22 -15.47
CA ARG A 574 36.69 -13.97 -16.01
C ARG A 574 36.41 -12.97 -14.88
N PRO A 575 36.44 -11.64 -15.16
CA PRO A 575 36.16 -10.61 -14.15
C PRO A 575 34.83 -10.79 -13.42
N GLU A 576 33.80 -11.32 -14.08
CA GLU A 576 32.49 -11.60 -13.47
C GLU A 576 32.57 -12.63 -12.33
N SER A 577 33.65 -13.42 -12.26
CA SER A 577 33.87 -14.41 -11.19
C SER A 577 34.37 -13.82 -9.89
N THR A 578 34.88 -12.58 -9.93
CA THR A 578 35.50 -11.91 -8.78
C THR A 578 34.54 -11.80 -7.60
N ALA A 579 33.28 -11.41 -7.85
CA ALA A 579 32.28 -11.26 -6.80
C ALA A 579 32.07 -12.57 -6.01
N GLU A 580 31.99 -13.71 -6.69
CA GLU A 580 31.82 -15.02 -6.03
C GLU A 580 33.06 -15.43 -5.23
N LEU A 581 34.25 -15.14 -5.76
CA LEU A 581 35.52 -15.48 -5.10
C LEU A 581 35.76 -14.63 -3.86
N GLU A 582 35.40 -13.34 -3.88
CA GLU A 582 35.45 -12.47 -2.71
C GLU A 582 34.50 -12.94 -1.60
N ARG A 583 33.33 -13.51 -1.96
CA ARG A 583 32.41 -14.11 -0.99
C ARG A 583 33.00 -15.36 -0.34
N LEU A 584 33.60 -16.23 -1.14
CA LEU A 584 34.28 -17.42 -0.64
C LEU A 584 35.49 -17.05 0.23
N GLN A 585 36.24 -16.03 -0.16
CA GLN A 585 37.32 -15.46 0.65
C GLN A 585 36.80 -14.93 1.98
N LYS A 586 35.69 -14.19 1.99
CA LYS A 586 35.06 -13.68 3.22
C LYS A 586 34.62 -14.81 4.15
N LEU A 587 33.97 -15.85 3.64
CA LEU A 587 33.63 -17.06 4.40
C LEU A 587 34.89 -17.68 5.04
N LEU A 588 35.98 -17.79 4.28
CA LEU A 588 37.23 -18.36 4.77
C LEU A 588 37.93 -17.47 5.80
N ALA A 589 37.73 -16.15 5.75
CA ALA A 589 38.21 -15.21 6.75
C ALA A 589 37.42 -15.33 8.06
N GLU A 590 36.09 -15.47 7.97
CA GLU A 590 35.18 -15.62 9.12
C GLU A 590 35.31 -16.99 9.81
N ALA A 591 35.66 -18.04 9.05
CA ALA A 591 35.88 -19.39 9.55
C ALA A 591 37.36 -19.80 9.42
N PRO A 592 38.29 -19.28 10.26
CA PRO A 592 39.74 -19.43 10.08
C PRO A 592 40.25 -20.88 10.15
N THR A 593 39.49 -21.79 10.75
CA THR A 593 39.85 -23.22 10.85
C THR A 593 39.35 -24.06 9.67
N LEU A 594 38.44 -23.52 8.86
CA LEU A 594 37.82 -24.21 7.73
C LEU A 594 38.87 -24.53 6.65
N ARG A 595 38.87 -25.78 6.19
CA ARG A 595 39.69 -26.28 5.07
C ARG A 595 38.81 -26.79 3.95
N LEU A 596 39.14 -26.40 2.72
CA LEU A 596 38.34 -26.68 1.53
C LEU A 596 39.15 -27.43 0.47
N GLU A 597 38.47 -28.29 -0.27
CA GLU A 597 38.87 -28.74 -1.60
C GLU A 597 38.04 -28.00 -2.63
N ILE A 598 38.69 -27.27 -3.54
CA ILE A 598 38.05 -26.72 -4.74
C ILE A 598 38.06 -27.79 -5.81
N SER A 599 36.88 -28.14 -6.29
CA SER A 599 36.66 -29.25 -7.21
C SER A 599 36.17 -28.71 -8.56
N GLY A 600 36.91 -28.99 -9.63
CA GLY A 600 36.52 -28.65 -11.00
C GLY A 600 35.86 -29.83 -11.70
N HIS A 601 34.79 -29.57 -12.47
CA HIS A 601 34.07 -30.58 -13.24
C HIS A 601 33.85 -30.12 -14.69
N THR A 602 33.74 -31.07 -15.62
CA THR A 602 33.39 -30.84 -17.02
C THR A 602 32.19 -31.69 -17.43
N ASP A 603 31.64 -31.41 -18.60
CA ASP A 603 30.79 -32.38 -19.29
C ASP A 603 31.64 -33.48 -19.97
N ASN A 604 30.97 -34.40 -20.64
CA ASN A 604 31.59 -35.50 -21.38
C ASN A 604 32.00 -35.13 -22.83
N VAL A 605 32.01 -33.84 -23.18
CA VAL A 605 32.40 -33.39 -24.53
C VAL A 605 33.91 -33.14 -24.53
N GLY A 606 34.63 -33.82 -25.43
CA GLY A 606 36.09 -33.74 -25.54
C GLY A 606 36.79 -35.03 -25.10
N LYS A 607 38.12 -35.00 -25.03
CA LYS A 607 38.92 -36.15 -24.55
C LYS A 607 38.98 -36.14 -23.03
N ALA A 608 38.77 -37.30 -22.41
CA ALA A 608 38.78 -37.45 -20.94
C ALA A 608 40.05 -36.86 -20.28
N ASP A 609 41.24 -37.17 -20.79
CA ASP A 609 42.51 -36.62 -20.26
C ASP A 609 42.57 -35.09 -20.33
N TYR A 610 42.05 -34.50 -21.41
CA TYR A 610 41.99 -33.06 -21.57
C TYR A 610 41.01 -32.42 -20.60
N ASN A 611 39.84 -33.05 -20.42
CA ASN A 611 38.80 -32.59 -19.49
C ASN A 611 39.28 -32.68 -18.04
N GLN A 612 40.01 -33.75 -17.70
CA GLN A 612 40.66 -33.93 -16.42
C GLN A 612 41.68 -32.81 -16.15
N ASP A 613 42.61 -32.56 -17.08
CA ASP A 613 43.59 -31.47 -16.97
C ASP A 613 42.92 -30.07 -16.89
N LEU A 614 41.92 -29.82 -17.75
CA LEU A 614 41.19 -28.55 -17.76
C LEU A 614 40.49 -28.28 -16.43
N SER A 615 39.79 -29.29 -15.89
CA SER A 615 39.11 -29.18 -14.61
C SER A 615 40.10 -28.94 -13.44
N GLN A 616 41.26 -29.59 -13.45
CA GLN A 616 42.32 -29.38 -12.46
C GLN A 616 42.88 -27.96 -12.54
N ARG A 617 43.17 -27.46 -13.75
CA ARG A 617 43.67 -26.09 -13.94
C ARG A 617 42.65 -25.04 -13.50
N ARG A 618 41.36 -25.26 -13.75
CA ARG A 618 40.27 -24.37 -13.30
C ARG A 618 40.17 -24.34 -11.78
N ALA A 619 40.17 -25.51 -11.13
CA ALA A 619 40.20 -25.60 -9.67
C ALA A 619 41.44 -24.90 -9.08
N LYS A 620 42.60 -25.08 -9.71
CA LYS A 620 43.84 -24.42 -9.30
C LYS A 620 43.76 -22.90 -9.45
N ALA A 621 43.19 -22.39 -10.55
CA ALA A 621 43.04 -20.94 -10.76
C ALA A 621 42.23 -20.27 -9.64
N VAL A 622 41.18 -20.95 -9.14
CA VAL A 622 40.39 -20.49 -7.99
C VAL A 622 41.23 -20.51 -6.70
N VAL A 623 41.98 -21.58 -6.44
CA VAL A 623 42.87 -21.66 -5.26
C VAL A 623 43.95 -20.59 -5.30
N ASP A 624 44.57 -20.37 -6.46
CA ASP A 624 45.61 -19.36 -6.66
C ASP A 624 45.05 -17.95 -6.41
N TYR A 625 43.85 -17.67 -6.92
CA TYR A 625 43.15 -16.42 -6.66
C TYR A 625 42.93 -16.21 -5.16
N LEU A 626 42.33 -17.17 -4.45
CA LEU A 626 42.05 -17.05 -3.02
C LEU A 626 43.33 -16.88 -2.19
N THR A 627 44.40 -17.59 -2.56
CA THR A 627 45.70 -17.49 -1.90
C THR A 627 46.34 -16.11 -2.10
N GLN A 628 46.26 -15.57 -3.32
CA GLN A 628 46.74 -14.22 -3.63
C GLN A 628 45.98 -13.13 -2.84
N HIS A 629 44.73 -13.42 -2.48
CA HIS A 629 43.88 -12.52 -1.68
C HIS A 629 43.88 -12.89 -0.18
N GLY A 630 44.91 -13.58 0.31
CA GLY A 630 45.19 -13.69 1.74
C GLY A 630 44.64 -14.94 2.44
N VAL A 631 44.05 -15.90 1.72
CA VAL A 631 43.73 -17.21 2.30
C VAL A 631 44.99 -18.07 2.40
N ALA A 632 45.25 -18.66 3.57
CA ALA A 632 46.42 -19.51 3.76
C ALA A 632 46.36 -20.77 2.87
N ALA A 633 47.41 -21.02 2.09
CA ALA A 633 47.46 -22.11 1.11
C ALA A 633 47.23 -23.51 1.72
N ASN A 634 47.63 -23.73 2.99
CA ASN A 634 47.41 -25.00 3.68
C ASN A 634 45.94 -25.31 4.01
N ARG A 635 45.04 -24.35 3.78
CA ARG A 635 43.59 -24.50 3.95
C ARG A 635 42.87 -24.86 2.65
N LEU A 636 43.57 -24.83 1.51
CA LEU A 636 42.97 -25.02 0.19
C LEU A 636 43.66 -26.17 -0.54
N THR A 637 42.87 -27.00 -1.18
CA THR A 637 43.34 -28.05 -2.10
C THR A 637 42.56 -27.92 -3.42
N ALA A 638 43.21 -28.20 -4.55
CA ALA A 638 42.56 -28.16 -5.86
C ALA A 638 42.48 -29.58 -6.43
N ALA A 639 41.29 -29.99 -6.87
CA ALA A 639 41.06 -31.30 -7.49
C ALA A 639 40.23 -31.15 -8.78
N GLY A 640 40.74 -31.67 -9.89
CA GLY A 640 39.98 -31.87 -11.12
C GLY A 640 39.32 -33.23 -11.12
N TYR A 641 38.06 -33.31 -11.55
CA TYR A 641 37.33 -34.58 -11.68
C TYR A 641 36.89 -34.89 -13.12
N GLY A 642 37.17 -34.00 -14.08
CA GLY A 642 36.71 -34.16 -15.46
C GLY A 642 35.20 -34.40 -15.50
N ASP A 643 34.77 -35.43 -16.23
CA ASP A 643 33.38 -35.86 -16.37
C ASP A 643 32.98 -37.02 -15.44
N THR A 644 33.84 -37.40 -14.48
CA THR A 644 33.67 -38.60 -13.65
C THR A 644 32.62 -38.46 -12.53
N GLN A 645 32.21 -37.23 -12.19
CA GLN A 645 31.20 -36.94 -11.16
C GLN A 645 30.06 -36.05 -11.69
N PRO A 646 29.24 -36.56 -12.63
CA PRO A 646 28.12 -35.80 -13.17
C PRO A 646 27.01 -35.63 -12.13
N VAL A 647 26.40 -34.44 -12.10
CA VAL A 647 25.20 -34.13 -11.29
C VAL A 647 23.92 -34.20 -12.11
N ALA A 648 24.04 -34.23 -13.44
CA ALA A 648 22.93 -34.41 -14.37
C ALA A 648 23.34 -35.30 -15.56
N PRO A 649 22.38 -35.93 -16.27
CA PRO A 649 22.69 -36.68 -17.47
C PRO A 649 23.37 -35.82 -18.55
N ASN A 650 24.53 -36.26 -19.05
CA ASN A 650 25.26 -35.60 -20.15
C ASN A 650 24.57 -35.74 -21.53
N THR A 651 23.40 -36.36 -21.59
CA THR A 651 22.63 -36.58 -22.82
C THR A 651 21.92 -35.32 -23.33
N THR A 652 21.76 -34.29 -22.49
CA THR A 652 21.12 -33.02 -22.86
C THR A 652 22.07 -31.84 -22.68
N GLU A 653 21.85 -30.73 -23.40
CA GLU A 653 22.67 -29.53 -23.22
C GLU A 653 22.49 -28.91 -21.83
N ALA A 654 21.26 -28.90 -21.30
CA ALA A 654 20.99 -28.44 -19.95
C ALA A 654 21.75 -29.27 -18.90
N GLY A 655 21.77 -30.60 -19.05
CA GLY A 655 22.53 -31.47 -18.15
C GLY A 655 24.04 -31.28 -18.27
N ARG A 656 24.57 -31.10 -19.49
CA ARG A 656 25.98 -30.75 -19.70
C ARG A 656 26.35 -29.41 -19.06
N GLN A 657 25.49 -28.40 -19.18
CA GLN A 657 25.69 -27.11 -18.52
C GLN A 657 25.80 -27.25 -17.00
N LEU A 658 24.97 -28.08 -16.36
CA LEU A 658 25.06 -28.36 -14.92
C LEU A 658 26.36 -29.10 -14.53
N ASN A 659 26.90 -29.94 -15.42
CA ASN A 659 28.14 -30.66 -15.17
C ASN A 659 29.39 -29.79 -15.35
N ARG A 660 29.33 -28.73 -16.16
CA ARG A 660 30.38 -27.70 -16.31
C ARG A 660 30.38 -26.74 -15.11
N ARG A 661 30.81 -27.22 -13.94
CA ARG A 661 30.73 -26.47 -12.68
C ARG A 661 32.05 -26.47 -11.90
N THR A 662 32.17 -25.49 -11.02
CA THR A 662 33.16 -25.49 -9.93
C THR A 662 32.39 -25.66 -8.63
N GLU A 663 32.86 -26.52 -7.74
CA GLU A 663 32.31 -26.66 -6.39
C GLU A 663 33.44 -26.57 -5.36
N PHE A 664 33.11 -26.38 -4.08
CA PHE A 664 34.03 -26.66 -3.00
C PHE A 664 33.45 -27.70 -2.05
N LYS A 665 34.33 -28.46 -1.40
CA LYS A 665 34.01 -29.46 -0.39
C LYS A 665 34.72 -29.12 0.91
N ILE A 666 34.02 -29.18 2.04
CA ILE A 666 34.66 -29.04 3.35
C ILE A 666 35.45 -30.31 3.67
N THR A 667 36.76 -30.16 3.91
CA THR A 667 37.68 -31.26 4.24
C THR A 667 38.23 -31.20 5.66
N GLY A 668 38.04 -30.08 6.37
CA GLY A 668 38.46 -29.89 7.76
C GLY A 668 37.81 -28.66 8.37
N LYS A 669 37.66 -28.63 9.70
CA LYS A 669 37.19 -27.48 10.48
C LYS A 669 37.80 -27.46 11.86
#